data_AF-A0A3A0CUL4-F1
#
_entry.id   AF-A0A3A0CUL4-F1
#
_cell.length_a   1.000
_cell.length_b   1.000
_cell.length_c   1.000
_cell.angle_alpha   90.00
_cell.angle_beta   90.00
_cell.angle_gamma   90.00
#
_symmetry.space_group_name_H-M   'P 1'
#
loop_
_entity.id
_entity.type
_entity.pdbx_description
1 polymer ?
#
loop_
_entity_poly.entity_id
_entity_poly.type
_entity_poly.pdbx_seq_one_letter_code
_entity_poly.pdbx_strand_id
1 'polypeptide(L)'
;MAVAATSSASGTTTASRRLSIGANVTIAIVAAALLLVLVNWFASIKNVRRDIASFGNYGLSERTKSVLQTCKEPIEVSMVYMPDEEDEKQQTYISRLQDYFDEMTRFDKKVQVSVVATDSQREKLVSRISTTFGSEADKHKAALAAYEALNSELRNELQQKLVAAQALMSGESWLGAFPIFASIVNTIRGDIEALKTADEAVKELTPAGGIPKYGEATTKAKEALADVKDHMQLIERRLSDLSSLADETTKGDSKYIAMLREVAAETKSLIASLRTTVGAEDAAMPADPAASLKLFADRGVEVGKGLDALVRRVDEFARKFPMVTQHPNWAASAQMGPLVTRMEVADVLHQAGSTLSKARLVILGLIDSGDATQLQNALNDARNNCTVLEKNAQVCEELLTGLAAGLSTMDDASRAMLDAARSKSLFAARVESIDALTKQIDELPELKLGSVADQLKQPNIVVIETAGKIRVVDFNEVWPVRESIADPTAKSADAARTFNGDSALSSAILAMTREGPFASVVLTFFEPPPPQQRNQFMPPPPQSWVPSSQLSELRKRLEAANFKVVDWNIAQQKDPPPPEQGVPSVYVCLPPPPPQPPNPFGQAQPPDQVFGDSHRKIIKDLLDADSRVLFLATWEVRSSGFFGGPPTSPPYGYGPLLDTDWGLTVDNGKRITWVDPDTTRDNSFFIVPQRFVHMPGYGFTDNPIGAPLKGTRFLITDACPIVVKPSLPAGVQVEPVLRIPDSQNYVGASMAELVEIIEKVQDPSSRGSITMVPPPAHGPFDVMVTAERSADGKSKGKIALVSFGASVRDDYLRQPVMGEGQQLRLEPPPTENVDLFVNALYWLTGQTQLISRGPVPVPRIEPIASADLKALRVFVWAVWPALVFAPGLILWYVRRR
;
A
#
# COMPACT_ATOMS: atom_id res chain seq x y z
N MET A 1 -30.59 -78.82 -69.06
CA MET A 1 -32.05 -79.02 -69.02
C MET A 1 -32.64 -77.83 -68.29
N ALA A 2 -33.18 -76.87 -69.06
CA ALA A 2 -34.62 -76.49 -69.08
C ALA A 2 -34.89 -75.43 -68.00
N VAL A 3 -35.46 -74.25 -68.25
CA VAL A 3 -36.44 -73.82 -69.26
C VAL A 3 -36.13 -72.38 -69.65
N ALA A 4 -36.14 -72.12 -70.97
CA ALA A 4 -36.15 -70.78 -71.53
C ALA A 4 -37.58 -70.24 -71.54
N ALA A 5 -37.78 -69.05 -70.99
CA ALA A 5 -38.96 -68.22 -71.24
C ALA A 5 -38.49 -66.83 -71.67
N THR A 6 -38.52 -66.62 -72.98
CA THR A 6 -38.45 -65.33 -73.65
C THR A 6 -39.64 -64.46 -73.26
N SER A 7 -39.40 -63.29 -72.65
CA SER A 7 -40.36 -62.19 -72.63
C SER A 7 -39.74 -60.95 -73.26
N SER A 8 -40.36 -60.55 -74.37
CA SER A 8 -40.11 -59.43 -75.25
C SER A 8 -39.81 -58.10 -74.56
N ALA A 9 -38.71 -57.50 -74.99
CA ALA A 9 -38.38 -56.10 -74.82
C ALA A 9 -39.45 -55.19 -75.46
N SER A 10 -40.01 -54.27 -74.67
CA SER A 10 -40.37 -52.95 -75.19
C SER A 10 -39.08 -52.14 -75.24
N GLY A 11 -38.52 -52.03 -76.44
CA GLY A 11 -37.34 -51.22 -76.73
C GLY A 11 -37.63 -49.75 -76.46
N THR A 12 -37.46 -49.31 -75.21
CA THR A 12 -37.15 -47.92 -74.92
C THR A 12 -35.77 -47.68 -75.53
N THR A 13 -35.76 -46.88 -76.60
CA THR A 13 -34.57 -46.48 -77.33
C THR A 13 -33.46 -46.12 -76.35
N THR A 14 -32.23 -46.54 -76.62
CA THR A 14 -31.04 -46.26 -75.80
C THR A 14 -30.85 -44.75 -75.52
N ALA A 15 -31.49 -43.90 -76.33
CA ALA A 15 -31.63 -42.45 -76.14
C ALA A 15 -32.51 -42.07 -74.94
N SER A 16 -33.64 -42.76 -74.70
CA SER A 16 -34.55 -42.48 -73.59
C SER A 16 -33.90 -42.76 -72.22
N ARG A 17 -33.16 -43.88 -72.08
CA ARG A 17 -32.38 -44.16 -70.85
C ARG A 17 -31.23 -43.18 -70.64
N ARG A 18 -30.59 -42.68 -71.70
CA ARG A 18 -29.53 -41.67 -71.58
C ARG A 18 -30.09 -40.31 -71.15
N LEU A 19 -31.27 -39.93 -71.65
CA LEU A 19 -31.98 -38.73 -71.22
C LEU A 19 -32.46 -38.83 -69.76
N SER A 20 -32.98 -39.98 -69.33
CA SER A 20 -33.42 -40.15 -67.93
C SER A 20 -32.24 -40.13 -66.95
N ILE A 21 -31.10 -40.73 -67.31
CA ILE A 21 -29.87 -40.67 -66.50
C ILE A 21 -29.33 -39.23 -66.47
N GLY A 22 -29.29 -38.54 -67.61
CA GLY A 22 -28.87 -37.14 -67.69
C GLY A 22 -29.75 -36.21 -66.84
N ALA A 23 -31.08 -36.37 -66.93
CA ALA A 23 -32.03 -35.59 -66.14
C ALA A 23 -31.86 -35.83 -64.63
N ASN A 24 -31.69 -37.09 -64.20
CA ASN A 24 -31.46 -37.41 -62.79
C ASN A 24 -30.15 -36.81 -62.27
N VAL A 25 -29.08 -36.80 -63.08
CA VAL A 25 -27.81 -36.16 -62.72
C VAL A 25 -27.97 -34.64 -62.63
N THR A 26 -28.67 -34.00 -63.59
CA THR A 26 -28.94 -32.56 -63.51
C THR A 26 -29.76 -32.20 -62.27
N ILE A 27 -30.81 -32.97 -61.96
CA ILE A 27 -31.61 -32.76 -60.74
C ILE A 27 -30.75 -32.92 -59.49
N ALA A 28 -29.89 -33.94 -59.42
CA ALA A 28 -28.97 -34.14 -58.30
C ALA A 28 -27.99 -32.97 -58.12
N ILE A 29 -27.45 -32.42 -59.22
CA ILE A 29 -26.55 -31.26 -59.19
C ILE A 29 -27.31 -30.01 -58.69
N VAL A 30 -28.50 -29.75 -59.20
CA VAL A 30 -29.32 -28.61 -58.76
C VAL A 30 -29.72 -28.74 -57.30
N ALA A 31 -30.11 -29.94 -56.86
CA ALA A 31 -30.44 -30.22 -55.46
C ALA A 31 -29.23 -30.01 -54.54
N ALA A 32 -28.04 -30.49 -54.94
CA ALA A 32 -26.80 -30.28 -54.19
C ALA A 32 -26.43 -28.80 -54.10
N ALA A 33 -26.57 -28.04 -55.19
CA ALA A 33 -26.32 -26.60 -55.21
C ALA A 33 -27.30 -25.84 -54.30
N LEU A 34 -28.60 -26.17 -54.36
CA LEU A 34 -29.61 -25.61 -53.47
C LEU A 34 -29.31 -25.92 -52.01
N LEU A 35 -28.93 -27.16 -51.69
CA LEU A 35 -28.57 -27.56 -50.33
C LEU A 35 -27.34 -26.78 -49.82
N LEU A 36 -26.34 -26.56 -50.67
CA LEU A 36 -25.16 -25.76 -50.34
C LEU A 36 -25.53 -24.29 -50.08
N VAL A 37 -26.42 -23.70 -50.87
CA VAL A 37 -26.94 -22.35 -50.64
C VAL A 37 -27.73 -22.29 -49.33
N LEU A 38 -28.60 -23.26 -49.07
CA LEU A 38 -29.37 -23.32 -47.83
C LEU A 38 -28.47 -23.49 -46.60
N VAL A 39 -27.48 -24.37 -46.64
CA VAL A 39 -26.52 -24.56 -45.53
C VAL A 39 -25.75 -23.26 -45.26
N ASN A 40 -25.25 -22.58 -46.30
CA ASN A 40 -24.56 -21.30 -46.13
C ASN A 40 -25.50 -20.19 -45.64
N TRP A 41 -26.75 -20.15 -46.12
CA TRP A 41 -27.75 -19.19 -45.67
C TRP A 41 -28.11 -19.41 -44.19
N PHE A 42 -28.38 -20.66 -43.78
CA PHE A 42 -28.61 -21.01 -42.38
C PHE A 42 -27.41 -20.71 -41.49
N ALA A 43 -26.19 -21.01 -41.95
CA ALA A 43 -24.96 -20.66 -41.25
C ALA A 43 -24.80 -19.13 -41.11
N SER A 44 -25.20 -18.36 -42.13
CA SER A 44 -25.13 -16.89 -42.09
C SER A 44 -26.15 -16.24 -41.15
N ILE A 45 -27.35 -16.84 -40.99
CA ILE A 45 -28.39 -16.33 -40.09
C ILE A 45 -28.08 -16.73 -38.64
N LYS A 46 -27.62 -17.96 -38.42
CA LYS A 46 -27.27 -18.48 -37.09
C LYS A 46 -25.77 -18.72 -37.01
N ASN A 47 -25.02 -17.66 -36.73
CA ASN A 47 -23.61 -17.75 -36.35
C ASN A 47 -23.47 -18.44 -34.98
N VAL A 48 -23.46 -19.77 -34.98
CA VAL A 48 -23.17 -20.58 -33.80
C VAL A 48 -21.65 -20.66 -33.65
N ARG A 49 -21.09 -19.92 -32.68
CA ARG A 49 -19.70 -20.07 -32.26
C ARG A 49 -19.65 -21.13 -31.17
N ARG A 50 -18.85 -22.17 -31.35
CA ARG A 50 -18.49 -23.12 -30.29
C ARG A 50 -16.99 -23.07 -30.08
N ASP A 51 -16.57 -22.92 -28.83
CA ASP A 51 -15.17 -23.11 -28.49
C ASP A 51 -14.87 -24.61 -28.53
N ILE A 52 -13.99 -25.01 -29.45
CA ILE A 52 -13.54 -26.39 -29.62
C ILE A 52 -12.23 -26.65 -28.89
N ALA A 53 -11.63 -25.64 -28.25
CA ALA A 53 -10.46 -25.87 -27.41
C ALA A 53 -10.88 -26.76 -26.24
N SER A 54 -10.12 -27.83 -25.98
CA SER A 54 -10.38 -28.78 -24.88
C SER A 54 -10.54 -28.09 -23.52
N PHE A 55 -9.98 -26.90 -23.40
CA PHE A 55 -9.96 -26.12 -22.19
C PHE A 55 -10.95 -24.95 -22.20
N GLY A 56 -11.54 -24.54 -23.33
CA GLY A 56 -12.45 -23.37 -23.36
C GLY A 56 -11.70 -22.03 -23.31
N ASN A 57 -10.58 -21.94 -24.01
CA ASN A 57 -9.63 -20.83 -23.96
C ASN A 57 -10.08 -19.57 -24.71
N TYR A 58 -11.04 -19.71 -25.62
CA TYR A 58 -11.50 -18.63 -26.49
C TYR A 58 -12.91 -18.15 -26.15
N GLY A 59 -13.63 -18.86 -25.28
CA GLY A 59 -14.97 -18.50 -24.82
C GLY A 59 -15.03 -17.80 -23.46
N LEU A 60 -16.25 -17.49 -23.01
CA LEU A 60 -16.52 -17.05 -21.63
C LEU A 60 -16.19 -18.16 -20.64
N SER A 61 -15.56 -17.82 -19.52
CA SER A 61 -15.38 -18.77 -18.43
C SER A 61 -16.71 -19.19 -17.81
N GLU A 62 -16.74 -20.37 -17.19
CA GLU A 62 -17.92 -20.83 -16.44
C GLU A 62 -18.29 -19.88 -15.30
N ARG A 63 -17.29 -19.21 -14.70
CA ARG A 63 -17.51 -18.15 -13.72
C ARG A 63 -18.27 -16.98 -14.33
N THR A 64 -17.80 -16.42 -15.45
CA THR A 64 -18.50 -15.31 -16.13
C THR A 64 -19.94 -15.70 -16.47
N LYS A 65 -20.15 -16.91 -16.99
CA LYS A 65 -21.49 -17.44 -17.27
C LYS A 65 -22.37 -17.49 -16.03
N SER A 66 -21.86 -18.02 -14.92
CA SER A 66 -22.59 -18.08 -13.64
C SER A 66 -22.91 -16.68 -13.09
N VAL A 67 -21.99 -15.72 -13.21
CA VAL A 67 -22.21 -14.34 -12.78
C VAL A 67 -23.33 -13.69 -13.59
N LEU A 68 -23.27 -13.80 -14.92
CA LEU A 68 -24.29 -13.25 -15.82
C LEU A 68 -25.67 -13.85 -15.55
N GLN A 69 -25.76 -15.17 -15.38
CA GLN A 69 -27.02 -15.85 -15.06
C GLN A 69 -27.64 -15.41 -13.73
N THR A 70 -26.81 -15.02 -12.75
CA THR A 70 -27.27 -14.56 -11.43
C THR A 70 -27.75 -13.10 -11.47
N CYS A 71 -27.29 -12.32 -12.45
CA CYS A 71 -27.70 -10.92 -12.60
C CYS A 71 -29.16 -10.83 -13.07
N LYS A 72 -30.01 -10.21 -12.24
CA LYS A 72 -31.44 -10.00 -12.57
C LYS A 72 -31.64 -8.75 -13.40
N GLU A 73 -30.81 -7.74 -13.17
CA GLU A 73 -30.95 -6.42 -13.76
C GLU A 73 -30.20 -6.31 -15.10
N PRO A 74 -30.58 -5.36 -15.97
CA PRO A 74 -29.79 -5.03 -17.14
C PRO A 74 -28.35 -4.63 -16.77
N ILE A 75 -27.40 -5.01 -17.61
CA ILE A 75 -26.00 -4.62 -17.48
C ILE A 75 -25.67 -3.77 -18.70
N GLU A 76 -25.45 -2.47 -18.50
CA GLU A 76 -24.92 -1.61 -19.54
C GLU A 76 -23.39 -1.55 -19.44
N VAL A 77 -22.70 -1.85 -20.54
CA VAL A 77 -21.25 -1.79 -20.62
C VAL A 77 -20.87 -0.77 -21.68
N SER A 78 -20.20 0.31 -21.27
CA SER A 78 -19.68 1.34 -22.17
C SER A 78 -18.17 1.16 -22.32
N MET A 79 -17.73 0.75 -23.50
CA MET A 79 -16.31 0.60 -23.85
C MET A 79 -15.78 1.95 -24.34
N VAL A 80 -15.01 2.64 -23.49
CA VAL A 80 -14.43 3.96 -23.78
C VAL A 80 -12.98 3.76 -24.22
N TYR A 81 -12.82 3.34 -25.47
CA TYR A 81 -11.52 3.17 -26.11
C TYR A 81 -11.44 4.16 -27.26
N MET A 82 -10.49 5.09 -27.17
CA MET A 82 -10.18 6.05 -28.23
C MET A 82 -8.97 5.49 -28.98
N PRO A 83 -9.18 4.76 -30.09
CA PRO A 83 -8.08 4.22 -30.87
C PRO A 83 -7.21 5.36 -31.40
N ASP A 84 -5.91 5.27 -31.18
CA ASP A 84 -4.95 5.95 -32.05
C ASP A 84 -4.87 5.15 -33.36
N GLU A 85 -5.17 5.79 -34.50
CA GLU A 85 -5.13 5.12 -35.81
C GLU A 85 -3.72 4.61 -36.15
N GLU A 86 -2.69 5.19 -35.53
CA GLU A 86 -1.30 4.81 -35.73
C GLU A 86 -0.87 3.60 -34.86
N ASP A 87 -1.65 3.22 -33.82
CA ASP A 87 -1.32 2.12 -32.91
C ASP A 87 -2.06 0.81 -33.25
N GLU A 88 -1.47 0.00 -34.12
CA GLU A 88 -1.97 -1.34 -34.50
C GLU A 88 -2.17 -2.28 -33.28
N LYS A 89 -1.38 -2.12 -32.20
CA LYS A 89 -1.53 -2.94 -30.99
C LYS A 89 -2.81 -2.56 -30.26
N GLN A 90 -3.13 -1.27 -30.18
CA GLN A 90 -4.36 -0.81 -29.54
C GLN A 90 -5.60 -1.33 -30.28
N GLN A 91 -5.61 -1.33 -31.61
CA GLN A 91 -6.66 -1.95 -32.41
C GLN A 91 -6.84 -3.43 -32.06
N THR A 92 -5.73 -4.15 -31.90
CA THR A 92 -5.71 -5.57 -31.52
C THR A 92 -6.31 -5.81 -30.12
N TYR A 93 -6.15 -4.86 -29.19
CA TYR A 93 -6.81 -4.90 -27.87
C TYR A 93 -8.31 -4.63 -27.98
N ILE A 94 -8.69 -3.58 -28.71
CA ILE A 94 -10.10 -3.21 -28.93
C ILE A 94 -10.88 -4.37 -29.56
N SER A 95 -10.37 -4.96 -30.65
CA SER A 95 -11.06 -6.07 -31.33
C SER A 95 -11.25 -7.29 -30.42
N ARG A 96 -10.27 -7.60 -29.57
CA ARG A 96 -10.40 -8.73 -28.63
C ARG A 96 -11.40 -8.46 -27.52
N LEU A 97 -11.46 -7.23 -27.03
CA LEU A 97 -12.43 -6.83 -26.03
C LEU A 97 -13.85 -6.81 -26.60
N GLN A 98 -14.02 -6.32 -27.84
CA GLN A 98 -15.27 -6.40 -28.58
C GLN A 98 -15.72 -7.85 -28.80
N ASP A 99 -14.83 -8.74 -29.24
CA ASP A 99 -15.11 -10.17 -29.38
C ASP A 99 -15.65 -10.79 -28.07
N TYR A 100 -15.06 -10.39 -26.94
CA TYR A 100 -15.47 -10.85 -25.62
C TYR A 100 -16.86 -10.31 -25.24
N PHE A 101 -17.12 -9.02 -25.46
CA PHE A 101 -18.42 -8.39 -25.21
C PHE A 101 -19.53 -8.92 -26.11
N ASP A 102 -19.22 -9.22 -27.37
CA ASP A 102 -20.12 -9.90 -28.30
C ASP A 102 -20.52 -11.28 -27.76
N GLU A 103 -19.57 -12.01 -27.16
CA GLU A 103 -19.84 -13.30 -26.55
C GLU A 103 -20.72 -13.17 -25.29
N MET A 104 -20.45 -12.19 -24.43
CA MET A 104 -21.31 -11.88 -23.28
C MET A 104 -22.74 -11.57 -23.70
N THR A 105 -22.92 -10.72 -24.71
CA THR A 105 -24.23 -10.31 -25.26
C THR A 105 -24.97 -11.49 -25.90
N ARG A 106 -24.24 -12.40 -26.57
CA ARG A 106 -24.82 -13.63 -27.13
C ARG A 106 -25.25 -14.61 -26.04
N PHE A 107 -24.50 -14.68 -24.95
CA PHE A 107 -24.80 -15.56 -23.83
C PHE A 107 -25.99 -15.05 -22.99
N ASP A 108 -26.03 -13.75 -22.65
CA ASP A 108 -27.15 -13.13 -21.94
C ASP A 108 -27.56 -11.79 -22.61
N LYS A 109 -28.80 -11.72 -23.07
CA LYS A 109 -29.39 -10.55 -23.73
C LYS A 109 -29.57 -9.33 -22.82
N LYS A 110 -29.42 -9.49 -21.50
CA LYS A 110 -29.43 -8.37 -20.54
C LYS A 110 -28.17 -7.51 -20.63
N VAL A 111 -27.09 -8.05 -21.19
CA VAL A 111 -25.85 -7.30 -21.40
C VAL A 111 -26.01 -6.45 -22.66
N GLN A 112 -25.92 -5.14 -22.51
CA GLN A 112 -25.94 -4.17 -23.60
C GLN A 112 -24.58 -3.49 -23.66
N VAL A 113 -23.92 -3.56 -24.82
CA VAL A 113 -22.59 -2.98 -24.99
C VAL A 113 -22.65 -1.80 -25.94
N SER A 114 -22.16 -0.64 -25.51
CA SER A 114 -21.98 0.55 -26.32
C SER A 114 -20.49 0.86 -26.48
N VAL A 115 -20.08 1.20 -27.70
CA VAL A 115 -18.72 1.67 -27.98
C VAL A 115 -18.73 3.20 -27.98
N VAL A 116 -17.91 3.78 -27.10
CA VAL A 116 -17.72 5.23 -26.96
C VAL A 116 -16.39 5.58 -27.62
N ALA A 117 -16.45 5.98 -28.88
CA ALA A 117 -15.30 6.26 -29.73
C ALA A 117 -15.05 7.76 -29.96
N THR A 118 -16.00 8.64 -29.62
CA THR A 118 -15.89 10.09 -29.83
C THR A 118 -16.10 10.90 -28.55
N ASP A 119 -15.55 12.11 -28.48
CA ASP A 119 -15.72 13.00 -27.33
C ASP A 119 -17.20 13.34 -27.07
N SER A 120 -18.01 13.53 -28.10
CA SER A 120 -19.45 13.77 -27.94
C SER A 120 -20.17 12.56 -27.31
N GLN A 121 -19.74 11.32 -27.64
CA GLN A 121 -20.28 10.12 -26.98
C GLN A 121 -19.80 10.04 -25.53
N ARG A 122 -18.57 10.45 -25.25
CA ARG A 122 -18.02 10.51 -23.89
C ARG A 122 -18.76 11.54 -23.03
N GLU A 123 -19.04 12.72 -23.56
CA GLU A 123 -19.86 13.74 -22.88
C GLU A 123 -21.27 13.23 -22.57
N LYS A 124 -21.90 12.49 -23.50
CA LYS A 124 -23.19 11.84 -23.26
C LYS A 124 -23.11 10.79 -22.16
N LEU A 125 -22.05 9.97 -22.14
CA LEU A 125 -21.81 8.99 -21.09
C LEU A 125 -21.66 9.70 -19.73
N VAL A 126 -20.84 10.75 -19.68
CA VAL A 126 -20.62 11.54 -18.47
C VAL A 126 -21.92 12.20 -17.98
N SER A 127 -22.72 12.76 -18.88
CA SER A 127 -24.02 13.37 -18.55
C SER A 127 -25.03 12.34 -18.04
N ARG A 128 -25.01 11.12 -18.60
CA ARG A 128 -25.85 10.01 -18.10
C ARG A 128 -25.43 9.61 -16.69
N ILE A 129 -24.13 9.41 -16.47
CA ILE A 129 -23.57 9.04 -15.16
C ILE A 129 -23.85 10.11 -14.12
N SER A 130 -23.68 11.40 -14.45
CA SER A 130 -23.93 12.50 -13.51
C SER A 130 -25.42 12.60 -13.13
N THR A 131 -26.32 12.26 -14.05
CA THR A 131 -27.77 12.21 -13.76
C THR A 131 -28.09 11.12 -12.73
N THR A 132 -27.42 9.98 -12.80
CA THR A 132 -27.60 8.88 -11.83
C THR A 132 -27.24 9.29 -10.40
N PHE A 133 -26.29 10.21 -10.21
CA PHE A 133 -25.82 10.68 -8.90
C PHE A 133 -26.33 12.08 -8.50
N GLY A 134 -27.21 12.70 -9.29
CA GLY A 134 -27.57 14.12 -9.12
C GLY A 134 -28.07 14.50 -7.72
N SER A 135 -28.86 13.63 -7.08
CA SER A 135 -29.44 13.92 -5.76
C SER A 135 -28.41 14.00 -4.61
N GLU A 136 -27.32 13.25 -4.69
CA GLU A 136 -26.23 13.31 -3.70
C GLU A 136 -25.33 14.52 -3.94
N ALA A 137 -25.05 14.82 -5.21
CA ALA A 137 -24.24 15.97 -5.62
C ALA A 137 -24.83 17.30 -5.15
N ASP A 138 -26.16 17.43 -5.12
CA ASP A 138 -26.83 18.67 -4.71
C ASP A 138 -26.59 19.03 -3.23
N LYS A 139 -26.44 18.03 -2.34
CA LYS A 139 -26.09 18.28 -0.93
C LYS A 139 -24.69 18.87 -0.79
N HIS A 140 -23.73 18.35 -1.56
CA HIS A 140 -22.37 18.86 -1.55
C HIS A 140 -22.28 20.25 -2.17
N LYS A 141 -23.02 20.54 -3.25
CA LYS A 141 -23.12 21.91 -3.81
C LYS A 141 -23.61 22.90 -2.76
N ALA A 142 -24.63 22.54 -1.99
CA ALA A 142 -25.16 23.40 -0.93
C ALA A 142 -24.11 23.67 0.17
N ALA A 143 -23.34 22.66 0.57
CA ALA A 143 -22.25 22.83 1.53
C ALA A 143 -21.12 23.73 0.99
N LEU A 144 -20.74 23.59 -0.29
CA LEU A 144 -19.74 24.44 -0.92
C LEU A 144 -20.18 25.89 -1.06
N ALA A 145 -21.47 26.14 -1.34
CA ALA A 145 -22.02 27.48 -1.34
C ALA A 145 -21.98 28.11 0.07
N ALA A 146 -22.27 27.33 1.11
CA ALA A 146 -22.14 27.77 2.50
C ALA A 146 -20.67 28.06 2.88
N TYR A 147 -19.73 27.25 2.39
CA TYR A 147 -18.29 27.51 2.53
C TYR A 147 -17.87 28.81 1.86
N GLU A 148 -18.28 29.07 0.61
CA GLU A 148 -17.89 30.29 -0.10
C GLU A 148 -18.36 31.56 0.63
N ALA A 149 -19.58 31.51 1.19
CA ALA A 149 -20.11 32.58 2.04
C ALA A 149 -19.26 32.76 3.32
N LEU A 150 -19.05 31.68 4.08
CA LEU A 150 -18.29 31.74 5.33
C LEU A 150 -16.83 32.16 5.11
N ASN A 151 -16.17 31.64 4.07
CA ASN A 151 -14.80 31.99 3.69
C ASN A 151 -14.66 33.49 3.43
N SER A 152 -15.62 34.08 2.73
CA SER A 152 -15.63 35.52 2.47
C SER A 152 -15.80 36.33 3.75
N GLU A 153 -16.65 35.89 4.68
CA GLU A 153 -16.79 36.52 6.00
C GLU A 153 -15.52 36.40 6.85
N LEU A 154 -14.90 35.22 6.90
CA LEU A 154 -13.67 34.94 7.65
C LEU A 154 -12.51 35.81 7.15
N ARG A 155 -12.28 35.87 5.84
CA ARG A 155 -11.21 36.69 5.25
C ARG A 155 -11.39 38.17 5.58
N ASN A 156 -12.61 38.69 5.50
CA ASN A 156 -12.91 40.08 5.84
C ASN A 156 -12.61 40.38 7.32
N GLU A 157 -13.02 39.51 8.23
CA GLU A 157 -12.78 39.69 9.67
C GLU A 157 -11.29 39.55 10.02
N LEU A 158 -10.62 38.51 9.53
CA LEU A 158 -9.19 38.32 9.74
C LEU A 158 -8.38 39.49 9.19
N GLN A 159 -8.77 40.05 8.04
CA GLN A 159 -8.13 41.23 7.47
C GLN A 159 -8.28 42.46 8.37
N GLN A 160 -9.45 42.68 8.98
CA GLN A 160 -9.65 43.77 9.93
C GLN A 160 -8.79 43.58 11.19
N LYS A 161 -8.72 42.36 11.73
CA LYS A 161 -7.87 42.03 12.88
C LYS A 161 -6.38 42.16 12.55
N LEU A 162 -5.98 41.79 11.35
CA LEU A 162 -4.61 41.92 10.86
C LEU A 162 -4.16 43.38 10.85
N VAL A 163 -5.00 44.29 10.34
CA VAL A 163 -4.71 45.73 10.32
C VAL A 163 -4.56 46.27 11.75
N ALA A 164 -5.47 45.90 12.66
CA ALA A 164 -5.39 46.30 14.06
C ALA A 164 -4.11 45.77 14.75
N ALA A 165 -3.75 44.51 14.50
CA ALA A 165 -2.57 43.90 15.07
C ALA A 165 -1.26 44.46 14.48
N GLN A 166 -1.24 44.83 13.20
CA GLN A 166 -0.11 45.50 12.57
C GLN A 166 0.12 46.90 13.14
N ALA A 167 -0.96 47.64 13.43
CA ALA A 167 -0.85 48.94 14.10
C ALA A 167 -0.16 48.80 15.48
N LEU A 168 -0.55 47.78 16.26
CA LEU A 168 0.09 47.43 17.53
C LEU A 168 1.57 47.06 17.37
N MET A 169 1.92 46.27 16.34
CA MET A 169 3.32 45.91 16.08
C MET A 169 4.21 47.10 15.69
N SER A 170 3.66 48.07 14.95
CA SER A 170 4.44 49.20 14.42
C SER A 170 4.66 50.33 15.43
N GLY A 171 3.84 50.40 16.49
CA GLY A 171 3.99 51.36 17.57
C GLY A 171 4.79 50.82 18.75
N GLU A 172 5.12 51.70 19.71
CA GLU A 172 5.64 51.32 21.04
C GLU A 172 4.53 50.71 21.92
N SER A 173 3.78 49.75 21.39
CA SER A 173 2.72 49.06 22.13
C SER A 173 3.29 47.98 23.06
N TRP A 174 2.55 47.68 24.11
CA TRP A 174 2.92 46.62 25.05
C TRP A 174 3.00 45.26 24.35
N LEU A 175 2.04 44.92 23.49
CA LEU A 175 2.04 43.67 22.72
C LEU A 175 3.18 43.61 21.69
N GLY A 176 3.53 44.75 21.08
CA GLY A 176 4.62 44.85 20.10
C GLY A 176 5.99 44.46 20.66
N ALA A 177 6.18 44.54 21.98
CA ALA A 177 7.41 44.11 22.64
C ALA A 177 7.59 42.57 22.67
N PHE A 178 6.56 41.77 22.38
CA PHE A 178 6.63 40.31 22.44
C PHE A 178 6.75 39.68 21.05
N PRO A 179 7.82 38.92 20.74
CA PRO A 179 7.97 38.20 19.47
C PRO A 179 6.81 37.24 19.15
N ILE A 180 6.16 36.65 20.17
CA ILE A 180 4.97 35.81 19.96
C ILE A 180 3.83 36.57 19.26
N PHE A 181 3.72 37.87 19.49
CA PHE A 181 2.69 38.70 18.86
C PHE A 181 2.96 38.88 17.36
N ALA A 182 4.23 39.03 16.96
CA ALA A 182 4.61 38.99 15.56
C ALA A 182 4.30 37.62 14.91
N SER A 183 4.47 36.52 15.65
CA SER A 183 4.01 35.19 15.19
C SER A 183 2.49 35.17 14.99
N ILE A 184 1.69 35.74 15.89
CA ILE A 184 0.22 35.83 15.74
C ILE A 184 -0.15 36.60 14.46
N VAL A 185 0.47 37.76 14.22
CA VAL A 185 0.22 38.57 13.02
C VAL A 185 0.55 37.80 11.75
N ASN A 186 1.66 37.05 11.75
CA ASN A 186 2.04 36.21 10.63
C ASN A 186 1.09 35.02 10.43
N THR A 187 0.58 34.41 11.51
CA THR A 187 -0.44 33.35 11.44
C THR A 187 -1.72 33.88 10.81
N ILE A 188 -2.26 35.02 11.26
CA ILE A 188 -3.46 35.63 10.67
C ILE A 188 -3.28 35.91 9.17
N ARG A 189 -2.10 36.43 8.78
CA ARG A 189 -1.78 36.65 7.36
C ARG A 189 -1.75 35.34 6.58
N GLY A 190 -1.15 34.29 7.16
CA GLY A 190 -1.11 32.95 6.58
C GLY A 190 -2.51 32.37 6.37
N ASP A 191 -3.40 32.52 7.35
CA ASP A 191 -4.78 32.04 7.29
C ASP A 191 -5.58 32.69 6.16
N ILE A 192 -5.41 34.01 5.95
CA ILE A 192 -6.07 34.73 4.85
C ILE A 192 -5.63 34.16 3.48
N GLU A 193 -4.34 33.91 3.29
CA GLU A 193 -3.82 33.37 2.03
C GLU A 193 -4.19 31.89 1.85
N ALA A 194 -4.20 31.10 2.94
CA ALA A 194 -4.64 29.71 2.92
C ALA A 194 -6.11 29.60 2.51
N LEU A 195 -6.99 30.44 3.08
CA LEU A 195 -8.40 30.53 2.72
C LEU A 195 -8.63 30.94 1.25
N LYS A 196 -7.81 31.84 0.72
CA LYS A 196 -7.84 32.21 -0.70
C LYS A 196 -7.40 31.05 -1.61
N THR A 197 -6.30 30.39 -1.27
CA THR A 197 -5.78 29.23 -2.00
C THR A 197 -6.80 28.08 -1.99
N ALA A 198 -7.47 27.85 -0.86
CA ALA A 198 -8.52 26.86 -0.74
C ALA A 198 -9.75 27.20 -1.61
N ASP A 199 -10.15 28.48 -1.69
CA ASP A 199 -11.22 28.94 -2.60
C ASP A 199 -10.91 28.65 -4.08
N GLU A 200 -9.67 28.92 -4.50
CA GLU A 200 -9.19 28.65 -5.86
C GLU A 200 -9.21 27.14 -6.15
N ALA A 201 -8.71 26.32 -5.22
CA ALA A 201 -8.73 24.87 -5.34
C ALA A 201 -10.16 24.29 -5.38
N VAL A 202 -11.08 24.81 -4.56
CA VAL A 202 -12.50 24.41 -4.59
C VAL A 202 -13.12 24.72 -5.96
N LYS A 203 -12.83 25.90 -6.53
CA LYS A 203 -13.31 26.29 -7.87
C LYS A 203 -12.72 25.42 -8.99
N GLU A 204 -11.46 25.05 -8.90
CA GLU A 204 -10.81 24.13 -9.84
C GLU A 204 -11.42 22.72 -9.79
N LEU A 205 -11.80 22.26 -8.60
CA LEU A 205 -12.46 20.97 -8.38
C LEU A 205 -13.92 20.97 -8.84
N THR A 206 -14.56 22.12 -9.00
CA THR A 206 -15.96 22.25 -9.45
C THR A 206 -16.11 23.13 -10.70
N PRO A 207 -15.51 22.76 -11.86
CA PRO A 207 -15.57 23.58 -13.06
C PRO A 207 -16.96 23.51 -13.72
N ALA A 208 -17.39 24.62 -14.35
CA ALA A 208 -18.70 24.73 -15.00
C ALA A 208 -18.89 23.83 -16.26
N GLY A 209 -17.83 23.17 -16.75
CA GLY A 209 -17.85 22.35 -17.98
C GLY A 209 -17.11 21.01 -17.86
N GLY A 210 -16.83 20.54 -16.64
CA GLY A 210 -16.18 19.25 -16.40
C GLY A 210 -16.98 18.39 -15.41
N ILE A 211 -16.46 17.22 -15.05
CA ILE A 211 -17.07 16.41 -13.98
C ILE A 211 -16.66 17.03 -12.64
N PRO A 212 -17.60 17.62 -11.88
CA PRO A 212 -17.27 18.26 -10.61
C PRO A 212 -16.91 17.20 -9.56
N LYS A 213 -15.81 17.45 -8.84
CA LYS A 213 -15.29 16.62 -7.75
C LYS A 213 -15.78 17.14 -6.40
N TYR A 214 -17.10 17.13 -6.22
CA TYR A 214 -17.73 17.75 -5.06
C TYR A 214 -17.21 17.20 -3.71
N GLY A 215 -16.93 15.90 -3.61
CA GLY A 215 -16.39 15.30 -2.37
C GLY A 215 -14.96 15.76 -2.01
N GLU A 216 -14.08 15.90 -3.01
CA GLU A 216 -12.73 16.44 -2.80
C GLU A 216 -12.79 17.93 -2.46
N ALA A 217 -13.68 18.67 -3.12
CA ALA A 217 -13.88 20.09 -2.85
C ALA A 217 -14.39 20.34 -1.42
N THR A 218 -15.36 19.56 -0.94
CA THR A 218 -15.87 19.68 0.44
C THR A 218 -14.83 19.26 1.47
N THR A 219 -14.02 18.23 1.17
CA THR A 219 -12.87 17.85 2.01
C THR A 219 -11.85 18.99 2.10
N LYS A 220 -11.49 19.60 0.96
CA LYS A 220 -10.55 20.72 0.92
C LYS A 220 -11.05 21.95 1.68
N ALA A 221 -12.34 22.25 1.52
CA ALA A 221 -13.01 23.31 2.28
C ALA A 221 -12.96 23.02 3.79
N LYS A 222 -13.27 21.79 4.21
CA LYS A 222 -13.23 21.37 5.61
C LYS A 222 -11.82 21.48 6.21
N GLU A 223 -10.79 21.01 5.51
CA GLU A 223 -9.39 21.11 5.96
C GLU A 223 -9.00 22.58 6.20
N ALA A 224 -9.30 23.46 5.24
CA ALA A 224 -8.98 24.88 5.36
C ALA A 224 -9.70 25.54 6.55
N LEU A 225 -10.97 25.19 6.79
CA LEU A 225 -11.72 25.68 7.95
C LEU A 225 -11.16 25.15 9.27
N ALA A 226 -10.74 23.88 9.32
CA ALA A 226 -10.14 23.27 10.50
C ALA A 226 -8.81 23.93 10.87
N ASP A 227 -7.92 24.14 9.89
CA ASP A 227 -6.63 24.81 10.11
C ASP A 227 -6.82 26.23 10.67
N VAL A 228 -7.72 27.01 10.06
CA VAL A 228 -8.04 28.38 10.51
C VAL A 228 -8.64 28.37 11.92
N LYS A 229 -9.53 27.42 12.23
CA LYS A 229 -10.11 27.28 13.57
C LYS A 229 -9.02 26.99 14.61
N ASP A 230 -8.14 26.05 14.34
CA ASP A 230 -7.07 25.67 15.27
C ASP A 230 -6.10 26.84 15.50
N HIS A 231 -5.77 27.59 14.46
CA HIS A 231 -5.00 28.82 14.57
C HIS A 231 -5.72 29.92 15.35
N MET A 232 -7.01 30.16 15.13
CA MET A 232 -7.82 31.11 15.91
C MET A 232 -7.79 30.78 17.41
N GLN A 233 -7.98 29.50 17.76
CA GLN A 233 -7.93 29.05 19.15
C GLN A 233 -6.52 29.16 19.76
N LEU A 234 -5.48 28.86 18.98
CA LEU A 234 -4.09 29.03 19.41
C LEU A 234 -3.75 30.50 19.66
N ILE A 235 -4.23 31.41 18.80
CA ILE A 235 -4.07 32.86 18.96
C ILE A 235 -4.77 33.32 20.26
N GLU A 236 -6.03 32.93 20.48
CA GLU A 236 -6.75 33.25 21.72
C GLU A 236 -6.01 32.75 22.97
N ARG A 237 -5.51 31.52 22.94
CA ARG A 237 -4.73 30.96 24.05
C ARG A 237 -3.46 31.76 24.32
N ARG A 238 -2.66 32.07 23.30
CA ARG A 238 -1.42 32.85 23.43
C ARG A 238 -1.69 34.26 23.95
N LEU A 239 -2.75 34.91 23.48
CA LEU A 239 -3.17 36.22 23.99
C LEU A 239 -3.70 36.12 25.42
N SER A 240 -4.40 35.05 25.79
CA SER A 240 -4.82 34.81 27.19
C SER A 240 -3.63 34.61 28.13
N ASP A 241 -2.57 33.94 27.69
CA ASP A 241 -1.33 33.78 28.47
C ASP A 241 -0.64 35.14 28.69
N LEU A 242 -0.59 35.98 27.64
CA LEU A 242 -0.10 37.36 27.74
C LEU A 242 -0.99 38.24 28.64
N SER A 243 -2.31 38.06 28.59
CA SER A 243 -3.26 38.76 29.47
C SER A 243 -2.98 38.45 30.94
N SER A 244 -2.65 37.19 31.25
CA SER A 244 -2.34 36.77 32.62
C SER A 244 -1.06 37.42 33.15
N LEU A 245 -0.06 37.59 32.27
CA LEU A 245 1.15 38.35 32.59
C LEU A 245 0.82 39.83 32.82
N ALA A 246 0.08 40.47 31.91
CA ALA A 246 -0.30 41.87 31.99
C ALA A 246 -1.13 42.20 33.25
N ASP A 247 -2.11 41.37 33.58
CA ASP A 247 -2.95 41.51 34.76
C ASP A 247 -2.13 41.53 36.06
N GLU A 248 -1.01 40.81 36.11
CA GLU A 248 -0.14 40.78 37.28
C GLU A 248 0.91 41.90 37.28
N THR A 249 1.44 42.29 36.12
CA THR A 249 2.57 43.23 36.04
C THR A 249 2.17 44.69 35.97
N THR A 250 0.97 45.00 35.47
CA THR A 250 0.46 46.37 35.36
C THR A 250 -0.17 46.90 36.65
N LYS A 251 -0.29 46.06 37.68
CA LYS A 251 -0.69 46.49 39.03
C LYS A 251 0.38 47.39 39.62
N GLY A 252 0.00 48.55 40.13
CA GLY A 252 0.93 49.52 40.72
C GLY A 252 1.77 48.97 41.88
N ASP A 253 1.28 47.92 42.55
CA ASP A 253 1.90 47.20 43.66
C ASP A 253 2.38 45.78 43.28
N SER A 254 2.62 45.52 41.99
CA SER A 254 3.05 44.19 41.52
C SER A 254 4.32 43.71 42.21
N LYS A 255 4.20 42.63 43.00
CA LYS A 255 5.33 42.00 43.68
C LYS A 255 6.42 41.50 42.73
N TYR A 256 6.05 41.15 41.49
CA TYR A 256 7.02 40.69 40.50
C TYR A 256 7.82 41.85 39.90
N ILE A 257 7.19 43.00 39.66
CA ILE A 257 7.90 44.22 39.26
C ILE A 257 8.86 44.69 40.35
N ALA A 258 8.42 44.66 41.61
CA ALA A 258 9.29 44.95 42.75
C ALA A 258 10.47 43.96 42.83
N MET A 259 10.20 42.65 42.68
CA MET A 259 11.21 41.60 42.66
C MET A 259 12.24 41.81 41.54
N LEU A 260 11.84 42.12 40.30
CA LEU A 260 12.80 42.35 39.20
C LEU A 260 13.75 43.52 39.49
N ARG A 261 13.23 44.63 40.05
CA ARG A 261 14.03 45.78 40.47
C ARG A 261 14.98 45.45 41.63
N GLU A 262 14.52 44.64 42.57
CA GLU A 262 15.33 44.18 43.70
C GLU A 262 16.46 43.25 43.23
N VAL A 263 16.17 42.27 42.36
CA VAL A 263 17.17 41.38 41.75
C VAL A 263 18.22 42.18 40.98
N ALA A 264 17.80 43.20 40.23
CA ALA A 264 18.70 44.11 39.52
C ALA A 264 19.68 44.82 40.47
N ALA A 265 19.16 45.42 41.55
CA ALA A 265 19.96 46.12 42.55
C ALA A 265 20.88 45.19 43.36
N GLU A 266 20.37 44.02 43.78
CA GLU A 266 21.12 43.01 44.52
C GLU A 266 22.27 42.43 43.69
N THR A 267 22.04 42.12 42.40
CA THR A 267 23.09 41.62 41.49
C THR A 267 24.28 42.57 41.45
N LYS A 268 24.02 43.86 41.23
CA LYS A 268 25.04 44.90 41.21
C LYS A 268 25.78 45.02 42.53
N SER A 269 25.05 44.99 43.65
CA SER A 269 25.63 45.08 45.00
C SER A 269 26.54 43.88 45.32
N LEU A 270 26.10 42.67 45.00
CA LEU A 270 26.87 41.44 45.20
C LEU A 270 28.19 41.46 44.42
N ILE A 271 28.15 41.81 43.13
CA ILE A 271 29.34 41.87 42.29
C ILE A 271 30.28 43.01 42.72
N ALA A 272 29.76 44.20 43.06
CA ALA A 272 30.58 45.31 43.56
C ALA A 272 31.34 44.93 44.85
N SER A 273 30.78 44.04 45.67
CA SER A 273 31.46 43.54 46.88
C SER A 273 32.68 42.64 46.60
N LEU A 274 32.83 42.09 45.40
CA LEU A 274 34.04 41.35 45.02
C LEU A 274 35.20 42.30 44.73
N ARG A 275 34.92 43.43 44.09
CA ARG A 275 35.91 44.45 43.74
C ARG A 275 36.68 44.96 44.95
N THR A 276 36.00 45.12 46.09
CA THR A 276 36.62 45.59 47.33
C THR A 276 37.68 44.63 47.88
N THR A 277 37.66 43.34 47.49
CA THR A 277 38.63 42.34 47.95
C THR A 277 39.94 42.34 47.15
N VAL A 278 39.89 42.71 45.86
CA VAL A 278 41.06 42.70 44.95
C VAL A 278 41.59 44.10 44.61
N GLY A 279 40.80 45.14 44.89
CA GLY A 279 41.10 46.54 44.55
C GLY A 279 40.74 46.92 43.12
N ALA A 280 40.95 48.19 42.78
CA ALA A 280 40.81 48.69 41.41
C ALA A 280 41.80 47.99 40.46
N GLU A 281 41.53 48.04 39.16
CA GLU A 281 42.36 47.41 38.12
C GLU A 281 43.82 47.88 38.17
N ASP A 282 44.02 49.16 38.45
CA ASP A 282 45.31 49.86 38.55
C ASP A 282 45.86 49.97 39.99
N ALA A 283 45.20 49.35 40.97
CA ALA A 283 45.64 49.43 42.36
C ALA A 283 47.04 48.80 42.54
N ALA A 284 47.86 49.38 43.41
CA ALA A 284 49.18 48.81 43.73
C ALA A 284 49.06 47.35 44.20
N MET A 285 50.09 46.54 43.88
CA MET A 285 50.14 45.14 44.31
C MET A 285 50.17 45.08 45.85
N PRO A 286 49.27 44.33 46.50
CA PRO A 286 49.28 44.20 47.96
C PRO A 286 50.57 43.51 48.41
N ALA A 287 50.97 43.80 49.65
CA ALA A 287 52.15 43.17 50.26
C ALA A 287 52.02 41.65 50.37
N ASP A 288 50.78 41.14 50.46
CA ASP A 288 50.46 39.71 50.48
C ASP A 288 49.36 39.40 49.43
N PRO A 289 49.73 39.11 48.17
CA PRO A 289 48.78 38.74 47.13
C PRO A 289 47.99 37.46 47.45
N ALA A 290 48.58 36.52 48.20
CA ALA A 290 47.93 35.27 48.57
C ALA A 290 46.75 35.53 49.52
N ALA A 291 46.89 36.44 50.48
CA ALA A 291 45.80 36.83 51.37
C ALA A 291 44.64 37.51 50.61
N SER A 292 44.93 38.43 49.69
CA SER A 292 43.90 39.08 48.85
C SER A 292 43.18 38.09 47.93
N LEU A 293 43.92 37.18 47.30
CA LEU A 293 43.35 36.13 46.45
C LEU A 293 42.48 35.15 47.25
N LYS A 294 42.90 34.78 48.46
CA LYS A 294 42.10 33.94 49.36
C LYS A 294 40.79 34.62 49.74
N LEU A 295 40.85 35.91 50.11
CA LEU A 295 39.66 36.70 50.44
C LEU A 295 38.71 36.81 49.24
N PHE A 296 39.25 37.06 48.04
CA PHE A 296 38.46 37.06 46.81
C PHE A 296 37.80 35.71 46.53
N ALA A 297 38.54 34.61 46.69
CA ALA A 297 38.03 33.26 46.46
C ALA A 297 36.90 32.90 47.44
N ASP A 298 37.04 33.23 48.73
CA ASP A 298 36.01 32.97 49.73
C ASP A 298 34.78 33.88 49.52
N ARG A 299 34.99 35.17 49.23
CA ARG A 299 33.90 36.09 48.88
C ARG A 299 33.19 35.69 47.58
N GLY A 300 33.94 35.16 46.61
CA GLY A 300 33.43 34.62 45.36
C GLY A 300 32.40 33.51 45.56
N VAL A 301 32.58 32.64 46.56
CA VAL A 301 31.61 31.60 46.91
C VAL A 301 30.35 32.19 47.53
N GLU A 302 30.49 33.19 48.40
CA GLU A 302 29.33 33.87 49.00
C GLU A 302 28.51 34.59 47.92
N VAL A 303 29.18 35.31 47.03
CA VAL A 303 28.53 35.99 45.90
C VAL A 303 27.91 34.98 44.94
N GLY A 304 28.59 33.87 44.63
CA GLY A 304 28.02 32.79 43.82
C GLY A 304 26.71 32.23 44.39
N LYS A 305 26.66 31.98 45.71
CA LYS A 305 25.41 31.56 46.40
C LYS A 305 24.32 32.62 46.33
N GLY A 306 24.69 33.90 46.45
CA GLY A 306 23.76 35.02 46.30
C GLY A 306 23.16 35.07 44.90
N LEU A 307 23.99 34.94 43.87
CA LEU A 307 23.54 34.88 42.46
C LEU A 307 22.62 33.69 42.20
N ASP A 308 22.93 32.49 42.73
CA ASP A 308 22.05 31.32 42.60
C ASP A 308 20.68 31.54 43.28
N ALA A 309 20.62 32.28 44.38
CA ALA A 309 19.35 32.65 45.01
C ALA A 309 18.54 33.61 44.14
N LEU A 310 19.19 34.57 43.47
CA LEU A 310 18.56 35.47 42.51
C LEU A 310 18.05 34.73 41.27
N VAL A 311 18.82 33.77 40.74
CA VAL A 311 18.41 32.90 39.63
C VAL A 311 17.10 32.19 39.95
N ARG A 312 16.96 31.62 41.16
CA ARG A 312 15.71 30.96 41.58
C ARG A 312 14.50 31.88 41.57
N ARG A 313 14.66 33.16 41.92
CA ARG A 313 13.58 34.17 41.90
C ARG A 313 13.16 34.52 40.48
N VAL A 314 14.15 34.71 39.59
CA VAL A 314 13.93 34.97 38.16
C VAL A 314 13.25 33.78 37.49
N ASP A 315 13.71 32.55 37.77
CA ASP A 315 13.13 31.31 37.27
C ASP A 315 11.71 31.06 37.78
N GLU A 316 11.41 31.42 39.04
CA GLU A 316 10.06 31.32 39.58
C GLU A 316 9.09 32.22 38.80
N PHE A 317 9.53 33.44 38.47
CA PHE A 317 8.74 34.37 37.66
C PHE A 317 8.54 33.86 36.23
N ALA A 318 9.60 33.39 35.56
CA ALA A 318 9.51 32.79 34.23
C ALA A 318 8.63 31.54 34.20
N ARG A 319 8.71 30.69 35.22
CA ARG A 319 7.88 29.49 35.33
C ARG A 319 6.40 29.84 35.47
N LYS A 320 6.10 30.88 36.25
CA LYS A 320 4.71 31.35 36.42
C LYS A 320 4.18 32.03 35.15
N PHE A 321 5.02 32.79 34.45
CA PHE A 321 4.66 33.51 33.24
C PHE A 321 5.63 33.22 32.10
N PRO A 322 5.52 32.06 31.43
CA PRO A 322 6.47 31.65 30.39
C PRO A 322 6.63 32.64 29.25
N MET A 323 5.61 33.45 28.96
CA MET A 323 5.66 34.46 27.90
C MET A 323 6.67 35.59 28.18
N VAL A 324 7.08 35.78 29.44
CA VAL A 324 8.06 36.82 29.79
C VAL A 324 9.44 36.52 29.20
N THR A 325 9.77 35.25 28.99
CA THR A 325 11.09 34.86 28.46
C THR A 325 11.30 35.30 27.02
N GLN A 326 10.22 35.60 26.32
CA GLN A 326 10.26 36.08 24.95
C GLN A 326 10.54 37.59 24.85
N HIS A 327 10.34 38.35 25.93
CA HIS A 327 10.55 39.79 25.94
C HIS A 327 12.02 40.11 25.62
N PRO A 328 12.32 41.14 24.78
CA PRO A 328 13.68 41.50 24.40
C PRO A 328 14.60 41.72 25.60
N ASN A 329 14.08 42.38 26.65
CA ASN A 329 14.81 42.63 27.89
C ASN A 329 14.96 41.41 28.83
N TRP A 330 14.48 40.21 28.47
CA TRP A 330 14.67 39.00 29.28
C TRP A 330 16.04 38.34 29.07
N ALA A 331 16.71 38.66 27.98
CA ALA A 331 17.96 38.01 27.62
C ALA A 331 18.99 39.01 27.10
N ALA A 332 20.22 38.85 27.56
CA ALA A 332 21.35 39.66 27.15
C ALA A 332 21.98 39.09 25.88
N SER A 333 22.46 39.97 25.02
CA SER A 333 23.39 39.58 23.95
C SER A 333 24.78 39.39 24.56
N ALA A 334 25.16 38.13 24.78
CA ALA A 334 26.48 37.77 25.27
C ALA A 334 27.39 37.42 24.08
N GLN A 335 28.57 38.04 24.04
CA GLN A 335 29.59 37.70 23.05
C GLN A 335 30.40 36.50 23.57
N MET A 336 30.18 35.33 22.98
CA MET A 336 30.97 34.12 23.22
C MET A 336 31.93 33.91 22.04
N GLY A 337 33.09 34.57 22.11
CA GLY A 337 34.08 34.58 21.02
C GLY A 337 33.58 35.36 19.79
N PRO A 338 33.59 34.79 18.57
CA PRO A 338 33.05 35.45 17.37
C PRO A 338 31.51 35.38 17.29
N LEU A 339 30.84 34.62 18.16
CA LEU A 339 29.39 34.46 18.14
C LEU A 339 28.72 35.38 19.16
N VAL A 340 27.68 36.09 18.73
CA VAL A 340 26.76 36.79 19.63
C VAL A 340 25.58 35.86 19.88
N THR A 341 25.47 35.36 21.10
CA THR A 341 24.38 34.47 21.53
C THR A 341 23.47 35.20 22.50
N ARG A 342 22.16 34.99 22.38
CA ARG A 342 21.18 35.50 23.33
C ARG A 342 21.13 34.57 24.55
N MET A 343 21.55 35.06 25.70
CA MET A 343 21.55 34.31 26.97
C MET A 343 20.48 34.87 27.89
N GLU A 344 19.67 34.01 28.50
CA GLU A 344 18.67 34.47 29.47
C GLU A 344 19.36 35.09 30.70
N VAL A 345 18.70 36.07 31.34
CA VAL A 345 19.28 36.72 32.53
C VAL A 345 19.62 35.69 33.62
N ALA A 346 18.81 34.65 33.81
CA ALA A 346 19.08 33.55 34.72
C ALA A 346 20.40 32.82 34.37
N ASP A 347 20.64 32.53 33.09
CA ASP A 347 21.87 31.87 32.63
C ASP A 347 23.11 32.75 32.83
N VAL A 348 22.99 34.06 32.59
CA VAL A 348 24.08 35.03 32.81
C VAL A 348 24.47 35.06 34.30
N LEU A 349 23.47 35.11 35.20
CA LEU A 349 23.69 35.08 36.65
C LEU A 349 24.29 33.75 37.11
N HIS A 350 23.78 32.63 36.60
CA HIS A 350 24.28 31.30 36.93
C HIS A 350 25.71 31.08 36.43
N GLN A 351 26.02 31.50 35.20
CA GLN A 351 27.38 31.43 34.64
C GLN A 351 28.37 32.26 35.47
N ALA A 352 27.95 33.45 35.93
CA ALA A 352 28.77 34.27 36.83
C ALA A 352 29.05 33.54 38.16
N GLY A 353 28.03 32.95 38.80
CA GLY A 353 28.20 32.17 40.03
C GLY A 353 29.08 30.93 39.87
N SER A 354 28.91 30.20 38.76
CA SER A 354 29.73 29.03 38.41
C SER A 354 31.19 29.41 38.15
N THR A 355 31.42 30.53 37.47
CA THR A 355 32.77 31.04 37.17
C THR A 355 33.52 31.39 38.46
N LEU A 356 32.86 32.07 39.41
CA LEU A 356 33.43 32.38 40.72
C LEU A 356 33.78 31.12 41.52
N SER A 357 32.92 30.10 41.48
CA SER A 357 33.16 28.81 42.15
C SER A 357 34.36 28.07 41.56
N LYS A 358 34.54 28.09 40.23
CA LYS A 358 35.71 27.51 39.56
C LYS A 358 36.98 28.30 39.85
N ALA A 359 36.91 29.63 39.83
CA ALA A 359 38.03 30.52 40.13
C ALA A 359 38.63 30.23 41.51
N ARG A 360 37.79 29.92 42.51
CA ARG A 360 38.27 29.52 43.84
C ARG A 360 39.20 28.32 43.83
N LEU A 361 38.86 27.25 43.09
CA LEU A 361 39.70 26.04 43.06
C LEU A 361 41.06 26.32 42.41
N VAL A 362 41.07 27.11 41.34
CA VAL A 362 42.30 27.54 40.66
C VAL A 362 43.15 28.41 41.60
N ILE A 363 42.54 29.39 42.25
CA ILE A 363 43.22 30.31 43.16
C ILE A 363 43.85 29.56 44.35
N LEU A 364 43.14 28.61 44.96
CA LEU A 364 43.69 27.82 46.08
C LEU A 364 44.92 27.00 45.64
N GLY A 365 44.88 26.39 44.44
CA GLY A 365 46.04 25.67 43.91
C GLY A 365 47.25 26.57 43.64
N LEU A 366 47.02 27.83 43.25
CA LEU A 366 48.08 28.82 43.07
C LEU A 366 48.63 29.35 44.40
N ILE A 367 47.78 29.49 45.43
CA ILE A 367 48.22 29.83 46.80
C ILE A 367 49.14 28.73 47.34
N ASP A 368 48.77 27.46 47.13
CA ASP A 368 49.56 26.32 47.59
C ASP A 368 50.90 26.17 46.86
N SER A 369 51.04 26.71 45.63
CA SER A 369 52.29 26.67 44.87
C SER A 369 53.35 27.63 45.42
N GLY A 370 52.93 28.71 46.09
CA GLY A 370 53.82 29.73 46.68
C GLY A 370 54.61 30.57 45.67
N ASP A 371 54.32 30.47 44.36
CA ASP A 371 55.01 31.23 43.32
C ASP A 371 54.49 32.68 43.26
N ALA A 372 55.32 33.63 43.70
CA ALA A 372 54.98 35.04 43.75
C ALA A 372 54.55 35.64 42.39
N THR A 373 55.13 35.19 41.28
CA THR A 373 54.77 35.70 39.94
C THR A 373 53.41 35.18 39.52
N GLN A 374 53.11 33.91 39.79
CA GLN A 374 51.79 33.33 39.52
C GLN A 374 50.69 33.99 40.37
N LEU A 375 50.98 34.30 41.63
CA LEU A 375 50.04 35.00 42.51
C LEU A 375 49.75 36.44 42.04
N GLN A 376 50.75 37.16 41.54
CA GLN A 376 50.54 38.49 40.96
C GLN A 376 49.70 38.44 39.69
N ASN A 377 49.98 37.50 38.79
CA ASN A 377 49.20 37.31 37.56
C ASN A 377 47.76 36.93 37.89
N ALA A 378 47.55 36.01 38.83
CA ALA A 378 46.22 35.61 39.26
C ALA A 378 45.42 36.75 39.90
N LEU A 379 46.08 37.67 40.64
CA LEU A 379 45.41 38.84 41.19
C LEU A 379 44.99 39.82 40.09
N ASN A 380 45.83 40.03 39.08
CA ASN A 380 45.49 40.85 37.91
C ASN A 380 44.32 40.22 37.12
N ASP A 381 44.35 38.90 36.92
CA ASP A 381 43.25 38.16 36.29
C ASP A 381 41.95 38.26 37.10
N ALA A 382 42.04 38.18 38.44
CA ALA A 382 40.89 38.38 39.32
C ALA A 382 40.32 39.81 39.20
N ARG A 383 41.16 40.84 39.11
CA ARG A 383 40.73 42.24 38.88
C ARG A 383 40.05 42.40 37.52
N ASN A 384 40.61 41.80 36.47
CA ASN A 384 40.03 41.83 35.13
C ASN A 384 38.68 41.11 35.09
N ASN A 385 38.59 39.94 35.73
CA ASN A 385 37.34 39.18 35.85
C ASN A 385 36.28 39.97 36.63
N CYS A 386 36.63 40.70 37.69
CA CYS A 386 35.70 41.62 38.36
C CYS A 386 35.16 42.69 37.39
N THR A 387 35.99 43.23 36.50
CA THR A 387 35.55 44.27 35.54
C THR A 387 34.52 43.70 34.56
N VAL A 388 34.76 42.48 34.07
CA VAL A 388 33.83 41.76 33.22
C VAL A 388 32.52 41.45 33.96
N LEU A 389 32.61 40.99 35.21
CA LEU A 389 31.43 40.70 36.04
C LEU A 389 30.61 41.96 36.35
N GLU A 390 31.25 43.10 36.64
CA GLU A 390 30.59 44.39 36.88
C GLU A 390 29.84 44.87 35.64
N LYS A 391 30.47 44.76 34.46
CA LYS A 391 29.81 45.08 33.19
C LYS A 391 28.60 44.19 32.93
N ASN A 392 28.73 42.88 33.18
CA ASN A 392 27.61 41.94 33.03
C ASN A 392 26.50 42.25 34.03
N ALA A 393 26.83 42.60 35.28
CA ALA A 393 25.86 42.99 36.30
C ALA A 393 25.10 44.28 35.92
N GLN A 394 25.80 45.27 35.35
CA GLN A 394 25.17 46.49 34.83
C GLN A 394 24.22 46.17 33.67
N VAL A 395 24.62 45.31 32.73
CA VAL A 395 23.73 44.88 31.63
C VAL A 395 22.50 44.16 32.19
N CYS A 396 22.66 43.27 33.18
CA CYS A 396 21.53 42.63 33.85
C CYS A 396 20.62 43.65 34.55
N GLU A 397 21.18 44.67 35.22
CA GLU A 397 20.41 45.73 35.86
C GLU A 397 19.58 46.54 34.86
N GLU A 398 20.19 46.96 33.74
CA GLU A 398 19.53 47.69 32.65
C GLU A 398 18.40 46.86 32.02
N LEU A 399 18.65 45.58 31.74
CA LEU A 399 17.67 44.65 31.19
C LEU A 399 16.50 44.43 32.15
N LEU A 400 16.75 44.09 33.41
CA LEU A 400 15.70 43.82 34.39
C LEU A 400 14.90 45.08 34.74
N THR A 401 15.54 46.25 34.81
CA THR A 401 14.86 47.53 35.04
C THR A 401 14.02 47.94 33.84
N GLY A 402 14.56 47.80 32.63
CA GLY A 402 13.85 48.05 31.38
C GLY A 402 12.66 47.10 31.19
N LEU A 403 12.82 45.82 31.52
CA LEU A 403 11.74 44.84 31.56
C LEU A 403 10.65 45.25 32.55
N ALA A 404 11.04 45.61 33.78
CA ALA A 404 10.11 46.03 34.82
C ALA A 404 9.33 47.30 34.40
N ALA A 405 9.97 48.26 33.75
CA ALA A 405 9.32 49.45 33.21
C ALA A 405 8.31 49.08 32.10
N GLY A 406 8.75 48.33 31.09
CA GLY A 406 7.89 47.94 29.96
C GLY A 406 6.69 47.10 30.38
N LEU A 407 6.86 46.18 31.34
CA LEU A 407 5.75 45.36 31.84
C LEU A 407 4.75 46.12 32.71
N SER A 408 5.14 47.27 33.28
CA SER A 408 4.30 48.07 34.19
C SER A 408 3.35 49.03 33.48
N THR A 409 3.61 49.36 32.21
CA THR A 409 2.83 50.32 31.43
C THR A 409 2.21 49.62 30.21
N MET A 410 0.88 49.48 30.20
CA MET A 410 0.15 48.86 29.08
C MET A 410 -0.77 49.88 28.42
N ASP A 411 -0.68 50.01 27.10
CA ASP A 411 -1.56 50.87 26.29
C ASP A 411 -2.98 50.30 26.15
N ASP A 412 -3.96 51.17 25.91
CA ASP A 412 -5.38 50.81 25.85
C ASP A 412 -5.71 49.85 24.71
N ALA A 413 -4.98 49.93 23.58
CA ALA A 413 -5.22 49.07 22.43
C ALA A 413 -4.73 47.63 22.70
N SER A 414 -3.55 47.48 23.30
CA SER A 414 -3.06 46.19 23.81
C SER A 414 -4.02 45.60 24.84
N ARG A 415 -4.51 46.43 25.78
CA ARG A 415 -5.48 46.01 26.80
C ARG A 415 -6.78 45.49 26.17
N ALA A 416 -7.36 46.24 25.22
CA ALA A 416 -8.60 45.85 24.57
C ALA A 416 -8.48 44.50 23.81
N MET A 417 -7.34 44.25 23.16
CA MET A 417 -7.10 42.99 22.46
C MET A 417 -6.93 41.82 23.44
N LEU A 418 -6.21 42.03 24.55
CA LEU A 418 -6.04 41.02 25.60
C LEU A 418 -7.36 40.71 26.32
N ASP A 419 -8.16 41.74 26.61
CA ASP A 419 -9.48 41.59 27.23
C ASP A 419 -10.41 40.74 26.36
N ALA A 420 -10.44 41.00 25.04
CA ALA A 420 -11.24 40.24 24.08
C ALA A 420 -10.80 38.76 23.96
N ALA A 421 -9.49 38.50 24.02
CA ALA A 421 -8.96 37.14 24.03
C ALA A 421 -9.29 36.41 25.34
N ARG A 422 -9.18 37.10 26.49
CA ARG A 422 -9.50 36.56 27.82
C ARG A 422 -10.98 36.18 27.93
N SER A 423 -11.89 36.97 27.36
CA SER A 423 -13.32 36.63 27.29
C SER A 423 -13.65 35.58 26.23
N LYS A 424 -12.66 35.04 25.50
CA LYS A 424 -12.84 34.14 24.35
C LYS A 424 -13.82 34.68 23.32
N SER A 425 -13.92 36.00 23.21
CA SER A 425 -14.85 36.66 22.29
C SER A 425 -14.15 37.17 21.04
N LEU A 426 -12.85 36.90 20.89
CA LEU A 426 -12.07 37.38 19.76
C LEU A 426 -12.49 36.68 18.47
N PHE A 427 -12.75 35.36 18.53
CA PHE A 427 -13.19 34.55 17.38
C PHE A 427 -14.39 33.64 17.64
N ALA A 428 -15.03 33.68 18.82
CA ALA A 428 -16.12 32.75 19.20
C ALA A 428 -17.21 32.56 18.14
N ALA A 429 -17.78 33.65 17.62
CA ALA A 429 -18.86 33.57 16.62
C ALA A 429 -18.40 32.88 15.32
N ARG A 430 -17.11 33.02 14.96
CA ARG A 430 -16.54 32.39 13.77
C ARG A 430 -16.17 30.95 13.99
N VAL A 431 -15.63 30.61 15.16
CA VAL A 431 -15.40 29.22 15.55
C VAL A 431 -16.73 28.44 15.54
N GLU A 432 -17.82 29.02 16.07
CA GLU A 432 -19.15 28.40 16.03
C GLU A 432 -19.68 28.23 14.59
N SER A 433 -19.47 29.23 13.72
CA SER A 433 -19.85 29.14 12.30
C SER A 433 -19.05 28.06 11.56
N ILE A 434 -17.75 27.94 11.84
CA ILE A 434 -16.88 26.88 11.30
C ILE A 434 -17.35 25.51 11.78
N ASP A 435 -17.68 25.37 13.06
CA ASP A 435 -18.16 24.10 13.64
C ASP A 435 -19.49 23.67 13.03
N ALA A 436 -20.42 24.61 12.83
CA ALA A 436 -21.69 24.34 12.19
C ALA A 436 -21.53 23.82 10.75
N LEU A 437 -20.67 24.46 9.95
CA LEU A 437 -20.42 24.05 8.57
C LEU A 437 -19.60 22.75 8.49
N THR A 438 -18.61 22.57 9.36
CA THR A 438 -17.82 21.32 9.45
C THR A 438 -18.73 20.14 9.76
N LYS A 439 -19.66 20.31 10.71
CA LYS A 439 -20.68 19.31 11.02
C LYS A 439 -21.59 19.03 9.82
N GLN A 440 -22.01 20.06 9.09
CA GLN A 440 -22.80 19.88 7.87
C GLN A 440 -22.03 19.08 6.81
N ILE A 441 -20.72 19.32 6.65
CA ILE A 441 -19.86 18.56 5.73
C ILE A 441 -19.70 17.11 6.19
N ASP A 442 -19.57 16.86 7.49
CA ASP A 442 -19.44 15.51 8.07
C ASP A 442 -20.70 14.65 7.91
N GLU A 443 -21.87 15.30 7.81
CA GLU A 443 -23.16 14.64 7.56
C GLU A 443 -23.41 14.36 6.06
N LEU A 444 -22.52 14.78 5.16
CA LEU A 444 -22.67 14.54 3.74
C LEU A 444 -22.44 13.05 3.40
N PRO A 445 -23.26 12.45 2.52
CA PRO A 445 -23.00 11.11 2.03
C PRO A 445 -21.70 11.06 1.23
N GLU A 446 -20.95 9.97 1.36
CA GLU A 446 -19.73 9.75 0.57
C GLU A 446 -20.07 9.70 -0.92
N LEU A 447 -19.62 10.71 -1.67
CA LEU A 447 -19.81 10.76 -3.11
C LEU A 447 -18.79 9.84 -3.80
N LYS A 448 -19.24 8.65 -4.20
CA LYS A 448 -18.46 7.75 -5.07
C LYS A 448 -18.20 8.34 -6.46
N LEU A 449 -18.86 9.45 -6.82
CA LEU A 449 -18.67 10.14 -8.10
C LEU A 449 -17.23 10.65 -8.28
N GLY A 450 -16.54 11.09 -7.22
CA GLY A 450 -15.20 11.68 -7.34
C GLY A 450 -14.17 10.70 -7.92
N SER A 451 -14.11 9.49 -7.36
CA SER A 451 -13.22 8.44 -7.86
C SER A 451 -13.61 7.96 -9.25
N VAL A 452 -14.92 7.83 -9.51
CA VAL A 452 -15.44 7.47 -10.84
C VAL A 452 -15.11 8.55 -11.88
N ALA A 453 -15.20 9.83 -11.53
CA ALA A 453 -14.90 10.95 -12.42
C ALA A 453 -13.44 10.95 -12.89
N ASP A 454 -12.51 10.66 -11.98
CA ASP A 454 -11.10 10.55 -12.33
C ASP A 454 -10.77 9.31 -13.14
N GLN A 455 -11.41 8.19 -12.82
CA GLN A 455 -11.31 6.98 -13.65
C GLN A 455 -11.87 7.22 -15.05
N LEU A 456 -12.98 7.95 -15.18
CA LEU A 456 -13.57 8.34 -16.46
C LEU A 456 -12.67 9.24 -17.32
N LYS A 457 -11.73 9.98 -16.71
CA LYS A 457 -10.72 10.77 -17.44
C LYS A 457 -9.67 9.89 -18.10
N GLN A 458 -9.42 8.69 -17.58
CA GLN A 458 -8.44 7.77 -18.15
C GLN A 458 -8.89 7.27 -19.54
N PRO A 459 -7.96 7.13 -20.50
CA PRO A 459 -8.26 6.49 -21.77
C PRO A 459 -8.42 4.98 -21.59
N ASN A 460 -9.12 4.34 -22.53
CA ASN A 460 -9.20 2.87 -22.65
C ASN A 460 -9.80 2.15 -21.43
N ILE A 461 -10.88 2.70 -20.90
CA ILE A 461 -11.62 2.14 -19.75
C ILE A 461 -12.88 1.40 -20.21
N VAL A 462 -13.40 0.56 -19.32
CA VAL A 462 -14.73 -0.03 -19.45
C VAL A 462 -15.60 0.46 -18.30
N VAL A 463 -16.72 1.09 -18.60
CA VAL A 463 -17.71 1.50 -17.59
C VAL A 463 -18.83 0.49 -17.57
N ILE A 464 -19.16 -0.03 -16.41
CA ILE A 464 -20.24 -0.99 -16.22
C ILE A 464 -21.29 -0.37 -15.30
N GLU A 465 -22.53 -0.37 -15.73
CA GLU A 465 -23.68 0.19 -15.02
C GLU A 465 -24.72 -0.92 -14.79
N THR A 466 -25.14 -1.13 -13.55
CA THR A 466 -26.21 -2.07 -13.17
C THR A 466 -26.78 -1.71 -11.81
N ALA A 467 -28.09 -1.80 -11.59
CA ALA A 467 -28.73 -1.46 -10.31
C ALA A 467 -28.42 -0.07 -9.75
N GLY A 468 -28.25 0.93 -10.64
CA GLY A 468 -27.85 2.28 -10.25
C GLY A 468 -26.43 2.38 -9.69
N LYS A 469 -25.66 1.28 -9.70
CA LYS A 469 -24.24 1.23 -9.35
C LYS A 469 -23.41 1.37 -10.61
N ILE A 470 -22.25 1.99 -10.47
CA ILE A 470 -21.30 2.20 -11.55
C ILE A 470 -19.93 1.71 -11.10
N ARG A 471 -19.26 0.93 -11.95
CA ARG A 471 -17.88 0.49 -11.77
C ARG A 471 -17.10 0.79 -13.04
N VAL A 472 -15.98 1.49 -12.91
CA VAL A 472 -15.00 1.63 -13.97
C VAL A 472 -13.94 0.55 -13.81
N VAL A 473 -13.63 -0.13 -14.91
CA VAL A 473 -12.58 -1.14 -15.02
C VAL A 473 -11.48 -0.56 -15.90
N ASP A 474 -10.32 -0.32 -15.31
CA ASP A 474 -9.21 0.38 -15.94
C ASP A 474 -8.53 -0.49 -17.01
N PHE A 475 -7.82 0.17 -17.95
CA PHE A 475 -7.08 -0.51 -19.01
C PHE A 475 -6.11 -1.55 -18.46
N ASN A 476 -5.39 -1.25 -17.38
CA ASN A 476 -4.43 -2.17 -16.76
C ASN A 476 -5.08 -3.37 -16.07
N GLU A 477 -6.36 -3.28 -15.68
CA GLU A 477 -7.09 -4.43 -15.13
C GLU A 477 -7.49 -5.41 -16.25
N VAL A 478 -7.94 -4.89 -17.40
CA VAL A 478 -8.31 -5.68 -18.58
C VAL A 478 -7.07 -6.16 -19.35
N TRP A 479 -6.01 -5.37 -19.38
CA TRP A 479 -4.78 -5.60 -20.14
C TRP A 479 -3.54 -5.41 -19.27
N PRO A 480 -3.34 -6.23 -18.23
CA PRO A 480 -2.15 -6.13 -17.39
C PRO A 480 -0.87 -6.22 -18.23
N VAL A 481 0.08 -5.35 -17.91
CA VAL A 481 1.41 -5.33 -18.50
C VAL A 481 2.09 -6.67 -18.21
N ARG A 482 2.57 -7.33 -19.27
CA ARG A 482 3.61 -8.35 -19.11
C ARG A 482 4.90 -7.57 -18.95
N GLU A 483 5.41 -7.45 -17.73
CA GLU A 483 6.66 -6.73 -17.51
C GLU A 483 7.76 -7.33 -18.39
N SER A 484 8.32 -6.47 -19.24
CA SER A 484 9.51 -6.74 -20.02
C SER A 484 10.66 -6.07 -19.27
N ILE A 485 11.61 -6.84 -18.72
CA ILE A 485 12.87 -6.27 -18.22
C ILE A 485 13.70 -5.68 -19.39
N ALA A 486 13.28 -5.88 -20.65
CA ALA A 486 13.96 -5.29 -21.78
C ALA A 486 13.74 -3.77 -21.81
N ASP A 487 14.82 -3.11 -21.39
CA ASP A 487 15.12 -1.70 -21.53
C ASP A 487 14.35 -0.76 -20.56
N PRO A 488 15.00 -0.23 -19.50
CA PRO A 488 14.40 0.83 -18.67
C PRO A 488 14.06 2.10 -19.49
N THR A 489 14.46 2.18 -20.76
CA THR A 489 14.06 3.24 -21.70
C THR A 489 12.83 2.90 -22.55
N ALA A 490 12.32 1.65 -22.52
CA ALA A 490 11.11 1.28 -23.25
C ALA A 490 9.89 2.03 -22.68
N LYS A 491 9.14 2.70 -23.55
CA LYS A 491 7.91 3.38 -23.16
C LYS A 491 6.88 2.35 -22.71
N SER A 492 6.12 2.64 -21.66
CA SER A 492 5.06 1.74 -21.14
C SER A 492 3.98 1.37 -22.17
N ALA A 493 3.83 2.18 -23.23
CA ALA A 493 2.96 1.92 -24.37
C ALA A 493 3.41 0.68 -25.18
N ASP A 494 4.70 0.38 -25.21
CA ASP A 494 5.26 -0.71 -26.02
C ASP A 494 5.21 -2.08 -25.35
N ALA A 495 4.97 -2.11 -24.03
CA ALA A 495 5.00 -3.32 -23.25
C ALA A 495 3.91 -4.31 -23.72
N ALA A 496 4.29 -5.57 -23.92
CA ALA A 496 3.34 -6.62 -24.28
C ALA A 496 2.30 -6.78 -23.16
N ARG A 497 1.02 -6.91 -23.50
CA ARG A 497 -0.07 -7.06 -22.51
C ARG A 497 -0.78 -8.38 -22.68
N THR A 498 -1.28 -8.93 -21.58
CA THR A 498 -2.14 -10.12 -21.53
C THR A 498 -3.60 -9.69 -21.45
N PHE A 499 -4.50 -10.38 -22.14
CA PHE A 499 -5.93 -10.16 -21.93
C PHE A 499 -6.37 -10.75 -20.58
N ASN A 500 -6.98 -9.96 -19.73
CA ASN A 500 -7.59 -10.34 -18.44
C ASN A 500 -9.04 -9.86 -18.31
N GLY A 501 -9.70 -9.56 -19.43
CA GLY A 501 -11.08 -9.08 -19.44
C GLY A 501 -12.07 -10.05 -18.80
N ASP A 502 -11.88 -11.37 -18.93
CA ASP A 502 -12.81 -12.35 -18.35
C ASP A 502 -12.88 -12.25 -16.81
N SER A 503 -11.73 -12.28 -16.14
CA SER A 503 -11.67 -12.17 -14.68
C SER A 503 -12.04 -10.75 -14.20
N ALA A 504 -11.50 -9.70 -14.83
CA ALA A 504 -11.73 -8.32 -14.42
C ALA A 504 -13.20 -7.90 -14.56
N LEU A 505 -13.83 -8.18 -15.71
CA LEU A 505 -15.20 -7.75 -15.99
C LEU A 505 -16.23 -8.61 -15.23
N SER A 506 -16.02 -9.92 -15.14
CA SER A 506 -16.93 -10.78 -14.35
C SER A 506 -16.90 -10.42 -12.87
N SER A 507 -15.71 -10.14 -12.33
CA SER A 507 -15.53 -9.68 -10.95
C SER A 507 -16.21 -8.33 -10.69
N ALA A 508 -16.06 -7.37 -11.62
CA ALA A 508 -16.73 -6.07 -11.53
C ALA A 508 -18.26 -6.19 -11.54
N ILE A 509 -18.82 -7.02 -12.44
CA ILE A 509 -20.27 -7.29 -12.48
C ILE A 509 -20.74 -7.96 -11.18
N LEU A 510 -19.97 -8.94 -10.70
CA LEU A 510 -20.29 -9.67 -9.47
C LEU A 510 -20.31 -8.76 -8.24
N ALA A 511 -19.34 -7.85 -8.12
CA ALA A 511 -19.25 -6.89 -7.02
C ALA A 511 -20.42 -5.88 -7.02
N MET A 512 -20.95 -5.50 -8.19
CA MET A 512 -22.12 -4.62 -8.26
C MET A 512 -23.43 -5.34 -7.98
N THR A 513 -23.56 -6.59 -8.45
CA THR A 513 -24.82 -7.34 -8.37
C THR A 513 -25.10 -7.95 -7.00
N ARG A 514 -24.07 -8.12 -6.15
CA ARG A 514 -24.25 -8.56 -4.76
C ARG A 514 -24.32 -7.37 -3.80
N GLU A 515 -25.06 -7.56 -2.71
CA GLU A 515 -25.19 -6.56 -1.63
C GLU A 515 -23.99 -6.57 -0.66
N GLY A 516 -23.16 -7.62 -0.68
CA GLY A 516 -21.98 -7.74 0.17
C GLY A 516 -20.95 -8.76 -0.33
N PRO A 517 -19.80 -8.85 0.38
CA PRO A 517 -18.72 -9.78 0.05
C PRO A 517 -19.13 -11.24 0.24
N PHE A 518 -18.43 -12.15 -0.44
CA PHE A 518 -18.65 -13.60 -0.27
C PHE A 518 -18.30 -14.10 1.12
N ALA A 519 -17.20 -13.58 1.64
CA ALA A 519 -16.65 -13.91 2.94
C ALA A 519 -15.71 -12.79 3.40
N SER A 520 -15.50 -12.75 4.70
CA SER A 520 -14.42 -11.98 5.31
C SER A 520 -13.19 -12.88 5.39
N VAL A 521 -12.21 -12.61 4.54
CA VAL A 521 -10.92 -13.31 4.54
C VAL A 521 -10.04 -12.68 5.62
N VAL A 522 -9.85 -13.40 6.71
CA VAL A 522 -9.06 -12.96 7.85
C VAL A 522 -7.62 -13.44 7.68
N LEU A 523 -6.73 -12.58 7.19
CA LEU A 523 -5.29 -12.85 7.10
C LEU A 523 -4.72 -12.91 8.52
N THR A 524 -4.51 -14.14 8.99
CA THR A 524 -4.12 -14.47 10.34
C THR A 524 -2.62 -14.68 10.40
N PHE A 525 -1.90 -13.79 11.07
CA PHE A 525 -0.45 -13.81 11.13
C PHE A 525 0.08 -13.53 12.53
N PHE A 526 1.36 -13.81 12.72
CA PHE A 526 2.07 -13.59 13.98
C PHE A 526 3.25 -12.66 13.69
N GLU A 527 3.13 -11.37 13.97
CA GLU A 527 4.24 -10.44 13.78
C GLU A 527 4.47 -9.67 15.09
N PRO A 528 5.58 -9.89 15.82
CA PRO A 528 5.86 -9.10 17.01
C PRO A 528 6.02 -7.63 16.61
N PRO A 529 5.63 -6.67 17.48
CA PRO A 529 5.80 -5.25 17.19
C PRO A 529 7.27 -4.96 16.86
N PRO A 530 7.56 -4.13 15.83
CA PRO A 530 8.93 -3.86 15.45
C PRO A 530 9.71 -3.28 16.64
N PRO A 531 10.93 -3.76 16.93
CA PRO A 531 11.70 -3.26 18.05
C PRO A 531 11.96 -1.76 17.86
N GLN A 532 11.63 -0.95 18.89
CA GLN A 532 11.67 0.52 18.83
C GLN A 532 13.06 1.11 18.48
N GLN A 533 14.14 0.32 18.57
CA GLN A 533 15.52 0.77 18.36
C GLN A 533 16.14 0.33 17.04
N ARG A 534 15.36 -0.18 16.07
CA ARG A 534 15.96 -0.62 14.79
C ARG A 534 16.46 0.60 14.01
N ASN A 535 17.77 0.80 14.00
CA ASN A 535 18.46 1.83 13.21
C ASN A 535 17.91 1.85 11.77
N GLN A 536 17.41 3.02 11.33
CA GLN A 536 16.80 3.23 10.01
C GLN A 536 17.75 2.96 8.81
N PHE A 537 19.04 2.67 9.05
CA PHE A 537 20.06 2.57 8.03
C PHE A 537 20.36 1.15 7.50
N MET A 538 19.81 0.08 8.09
CA MET A 538 20.01 -1.28 7.57
C MET A 538 18.73 -1.79 6.90
N PRO A 539 18.78 -2.20 5.61
CA PRO A 539 17.64 -2.87 5.00
C PRO A 539 17.32 -4.15 5.78
N PRO A 540 16.04 -4.50 5.95
CA PRO A 540 15.66 -5.73 6.61
C PRO A 540 16.28 -6.92 5.85
N PRO A 541 16.83 -7.92 6.55
CA PRO A 541 17.33 -9.12 5.87
C PRO A 541 16.18 -9.76 5.08
N PRO A 542 16.47 -10.42 3.93
CA PRO A 542 15.45 -11.13 3.17
C PRO A 542 14.74 -12.12 4.10
N GLN A 543 13.43 -11.97 4.18
CA GLN A 543 12.57 -12.79 5.04
C GLN A 543 12.19 -14.06 4.27
N SER A 544 12.42 -15.23 4.86
CA SER A 544 12.05 -16.53 4.30
C SER A 544 10.58 -16.91 4.57
N TRP A 545 9.92 -16.24 5.51
CA TRP A 545 8.50 -16.36 5.78
C TRP A 545 7.70 -15.39 4.89
N VAL A 546 6.37 -15.43 4.98
CA VAL A 546 5.45 -14.58 4.19
C VAL A 546 4.98 -13.41 5.05
N PRO A 547 5.63 -12.23 4.97
CA PRO A 547 5.19 -11.06 5.72
C PRO A 547 3.85 -10.55 5.23
N SER A 548 3.00 -10.14 6.18
CA SER A 548 1.69 -9.55 5.88
C SER A 548 1.82 -8.33 4.96
N SER A 549 2.92 -7.57 5.08
CA SER A 549 3.22 -6.41 4.24
C SER A 549 3.53 -6.74 2.77
N GLN A 550 3.92 -7.99 2.44
CA GLN A 550 4.17 -8.43 1.06
C GLN A 550 2.99 -9.18 0.44
N LEU A 551 1.78 -8.95 0.93
CA LEU A 551 0.55 -9.54 0.38
C LEU A 551 -0.37 -8.48 -0.24
N SER A 552 0.18 -7.34 -0.69
CA SER A 552 -0.64 -6.25 -1.23
C SER A 552 -1.34 -6.63 -2.54
N GLU A 553 -0.66 -7.36 -3.44
CA GLU A 553 -1.24 -7.87 -4.68
C GLU A 553 -2.29 -8.95 -4.41
N LEU A 554 -2.02 -9.85 -3.45
CA LEU A 554 -3.00 -10.84 -3.02
C LEU A 554 -4.27 -10.15 -2.46
N ARG A 555 -4.14 -9.17 -1.57
CA ARG A 555 -5.28 -8.40 -1.03
C ARG A 555 -6.11 -7.79 -2.14
N LYS A 556 -5.46 -7.08 -3.07
CA LYS A 556 -6.12 -6.47 -4.24
C LYS A 556 -6.90 -7.49 -5.06
N ARG A 557 -6.33 -8.68 -5.27
CA ARG A 557 -6.96 -9.76 -6.05
C ARG A 557 -8.14 -10.40 -5.31
N LEU A 558 -8.04 -10.55 -3.99
CA LEU A 558 -9.14 -11.02 -3.15
C LEU A 558 -10.31 -10.03 -3.11
N GLU A 559 -10.01 -8.73 -2.97
CA GLU A 559 -11.02 -7.66 -3.01
C GLU A 559 -11.69 -7.59 -4.38
N ALA A 560 -10.91 -7.70 -5.46
CA ALA A 560 -11.45 -7.81 -6.81
C ALA A 560 -12.37 -9.04 -6.94
N ALA A 561 -12.02 -10.17 -6.32
CA ALA A 561 -12.87 -11.36 -6.26
C ALA A 561 -14.08 -11.24 -5.30
N ASN A 562 -14.38 -10.04 -4.81
CA ASN A 562 -15.49 -9.70 -3.91
C ASN A 562 -15.38 -10.39 -2.53
N PHE A 563 -14.16 -10.50 -2.01
CA PHE A 563 -13.89 -10.81 -0.61
C PHE A 563 -13.57 -9.54 0.17
N LYS A 564 -13.98 -9.48 1.44
CA LYS A 564 -13.49 -8.45 2.36
C LYS A 564 -12.24 -8.98 3.03
N VAL A 565 -11.12 -8.27 2.93
CA VAL A 565 -9.88 -8.71 3.57
C VAL A 565 -9.68 -7.98 4.90
N VAL A 566 -9.40 -8.73 5.95
CA VAL A 566 -9.16 -8.21 7.30
C VAL A 566 -7.86 -8.79 7.81
N ASP A 567 -6.97 -7.95 8.30
CA ASP A 567 -5.72 -8.38 8.93
C ASP A 567 -5.93 -8.69 10.41
N TRP A 568 -5.41 -9.83 10.89
CA TRP A 568 -5.45 -10.23 12.28
C TRP A 568 -4.07 -10.69 12.76
N ASN A 569 -3.41 -9.81 13.51
CA ASN A 569 -2.15 -10.12 14.17
C ASN A 569 -2.41 -10.77 15.53
N ILE A 570 -2.30 -12.09 15.59
CA ILE A 570 -2.60 -12.87 16.79
C ILE A 570 -1.61 -12.62 17.93
N ALA A 571 -0.45 -12.00 17.64
CA ALA A 571 0.52 -11.58 18.66
C ALA A 571 0.04 -10.34 19.45
N GLN A 572 -0.84 -9.53 18.84
CA GLN A 572 -1.31 -8.28 19.43
C GLN A 572 -2.75 -8.40 19.94
N GLN A 573 -3.57 -9.17 19.22
CA GLN A 573 -4.99 -9.34 19.53
C GLN A 573 -5.33 -10.83 19.65
N LYS A 574 -5.70 -11.27 20.86
CA LYS A 574 -6.00 -12.68 21.14
C LYS A 574 -7.30 -13.16 20.46
N ASP A 575 -8.31 -12.30 20.44
CA ASP A 575 -9.63 -12.67 19.91
C ASP A 575 -9.70 -12.35 18.40
N PRO A 576 -10.25 -13.26 17.58
CA PRO A 576 -10.44 -13.01 16.16
C PRO A 576 -11.32 -11.78 15.93
N PRO A 577 -11.11 -11.03 14.83
CA PRO A 577 -12.02 -9.96 14.46
C PRO A 577 -13.44 -10.53 14.32
N PRO A 578 -14.47 -9.85 14.86
CA PRO A 578 -15.84 -10.36 14.81
C PRO A 578 -16.28 -10.50 13.35
N PRO A 579 -17.00 -11.58 12.98
CA PRO A 579 -17.56 -11.72 11.65
C PRO A 579 -18.54 -10.57 11.38
N GLU A 580 -18.51 -10.04 10.16
CA GLU A 580 -19.54 -9.10 9.72
C GLU A 580 -20.89 -9.82 9.65
N GLN A 581 -21.96 -9.16 10.06
CA GLN A 581 -23.27 -9.79 10.19
C GLN A 581 -23.73 -10.36 8.83
N GLY A 582 -23.90 -11.68 8.76
CA GLY A 582 -24.32 -12.38 7.54
C GLY A 582 -23.20 -12.72 6.55
N VAL A 583 -21.94 -12.35 6.84
CA VAL A 583 -20.78 -12.68 6.00
C VAL A 583 -19.93 -13.74 6.72
N PRO A 584 -19.74 -14.95 6.14
CA PRO A 584 -18.92 -15.97 6.77
C PRO A 584 -17.44 -15.55 6.81
N SER A 585 -16.72 -15.93 7.86
CA SER A 585 -15.27 -15.71 7.95
C SER A 585 -14.50 -16.91 7.41
N VAL A 586 -13.43 -16.65 6.67
CA VAL A 586 -12.43 -17.65 6.25
C VAL A 586 -11.07 -17.18 6.75
N TYR A 587 -10.38 -18.00 7.52
CA TYR A 587 -9.08 -17.64 8.09
C TYR A 587 -7.96 -18.11 7.17
N VAL A 588 -7.03 -17.22 6.83
CA VAL A 588 -5.82 -17.55 6.09
C VAL A 588 -4.65 -17.48 7.06
N CYS A 589 -4.14 -18.64 7.49
CA CYS A 589 -3.04 -18.72 8.44
C CYS A 589 -1.70 -18.62 7.71
N LEU A 590 -1.02 -17.47 7.85
CA LEU A 590 0.33 -17.25 7.33
C LEU A 590 1.36 -17.98 8.20
N PRO A 591 2.46 -18.49 7.62
CA PRO A 591 3.53 -19.12 8.39
C PRO A 591 4.10 -18.12 9.41
N PRO A 592 4.15 -18.46 10.71
CA PRO A 592 4.67 -17.55 11.72
C PRO A 592 6.19 -17.38 11.55
N PRO A 593 6.75 -16.21 11.85
CA PRO A 593 8.18 -15.97 11.76
C PRO A 593 8.92 -16.92 12.69
N PRO A 594 10.09 -17.37 12.28
CA PRO A 594 10.88 -18.28 13.09
C PRO A 594 11.40 -17.52 14.34
N PRO A 595 11.40 -18.11 15.57
CA PRO A 595 11.87 -17.43 16.78
C PRO A 595 13.25 -16.80 16.59
N GLN A 596 13.41 -15.52 16.91
CA GLN A 596 14.67 -14.82 16.67
C GLN A 596 15.81 -15.46 17.48
N PRO A 597 17.00 -15.63 16.89
CA PRO A 597 18.16 -16.08 17.65
C PRO A 597 18.48 -15.02 18.72
N PRO A 598 18.88 -15.42 19.94
CA PRO A 598 19.32 -14.48 20.95
C PRO A 598 20.48 -13.66 20.38
N ASN A 599 20.39 -12.33 20.44
CA ASN A 599 21.46 -11.46 19.97
C ASN A 599 22.69 -11.68 20.88
N PRO A 600 23.80 -12.23 20.37
CA PRO A 600 24.96 -12.56 21.20
C PRO A 600 25.67 -11.33 21.77
N PHE A 601 25.40 -10.13 21.22
CA PHE A 601 26.02 -8.86 21.65
C PHE A 601 25.04 -7.92 22.38
N GLY A 602 23.75 -8.25 22.42
CA GLY A 602 22.73 -7.43 23.07
C GLY A 602 22.46 -7.90 24.50
N GLN A 603 22.07 -6.97 25.39
CA GLN A 603 21.33 -7.39 26.58
C GLN A 603 20.10 -8.18 26.12
N ALA A 604 19.85 -9.32 26.76
CA ALA A 604 18.68 -10.15 26.47
C ALA A 604 17.43 -9.28 26.60
N GLN A 605 16.91 -8.80 25.47
CA GLN A 605 15.56 -8.27 25.45
C GLN A 605 14.65 -9.40 25.93
N PRO A 606 13.68 -9.11 26.81
CA PRO A 606 12.72 -10.13 27.23
C PRO A 606 12.17 -10.80 25.98
N PRO A 607 12.08 -12.14 25.94
CA PRO A 607 11.74 -12.84 24.72
C PRO A 607 10.43 -12.25 24.20
N ASP A 608 10.49 -11.68 23.00
CA ASP A 608 9.29 -11.35 22.24
C ASP A 608 8.40 -12.59 22.28
N GLN A 609 7.08 -12.38 22.39
CA GLN A 609 6.14 -13.49 22.38
C GLN A 609 6.51 -14.44 21.23
N VAL A 610 6.69 -15.72 21.53
CA VAL A 610 7.01 -16.73 20.52
C VAL A 610 5.72 -17.44 20.13
N PHE A 611 5.52 -17.67 18.84
CA PHE A 611 4.40 -18.49 18.37
C PHE A 611 4.45 -19.88 19.02
N GLY A 612 3.33 -20.37 19.53
CA GLY A 612 3.31 -21.51 20.45
C GLY A 612 1.93 -22.15 20.61
N ASP A 613 1.77 -23.03 21.60
CA ASP A 613 0.55 -23.83 21.79
C ASP A 613 -0.69 -22.98 22.10
N SER A 614 -0.53 -21.86 22.81
CA SER A 614 -1.62 -20.92 23.06
C SER A 614 -2.22 -20.39 21.76
N HIS A 615 -1.37 -20.06 20.78
CA HIS A 615 -1.78 -19.55 19.47
C HIS A 615 -2.38 -20.66 18.61
N ARG A 616 -1.78 -21.85 18.60
CA ARG A 616 -2.35 -23.04 17.92
C ARG A 616 -3.73 -23.39 18.44
N LYS A 617 -3.93 -23.30 19.76
CA LYS A 617 -5.21 -23.58 20.40
C LYS A 617 -6.31 -22.64 19.91
N ILE A 618 -6.02 -21.35 19.71
CA ILE A 618 -7.01 -20.40 19.16
C ILE A 618 -7.50 -20.85 17.78
N ILE A 619 -6.58 -21.25 16.88
CA ILE A 619 -6.95 -21.74 15.54
C ILE A 619 -7.68 -23.09 15.62
N LYS A 620 -7.28 -23.96 16.55
CA LYS A 620 -8.00 -25.21 16.82
C LYS A 620 -9.44 -24.96 17.27
N ASP A 621 -9.64 -24.05 18.22
CA ASP A 621 -10.96 -23.69 18.74
C ASP A 621 -11.85 -23.11 17.63
N LEU A 622 -11.27 -22.33 16.70
CA LEU A 622 -11.97 -21.87 15.48
C LEU A 622 -12.40 -23.04 14.59
N LEU A 623 -11.51 -23.98 14.30
CA LEU A 623 -11.81 -25.16 13.48
C LEU A 623 -12.90 -26.04 14.12
N ASP A 624 -12.83 -26.26 15.43
CA ASP A 624 -13.81 -27.03 16.18
C ASP A 624 -15.20 -26.34 16.21
N ALA A 625 -15.25 -25.03 15.98
CA ALA A 625 -16.45 -24.23 15.77
C ALA A 625 -16.94 -24.21 14.30
N ASP A 626 -16.51 -25.16 13.45
CA ASP A 626 -16.82 -25.25 12.01
C ASP A 626 -16.31 -24.05 11.17
N SER A 627 -15.23 -23.40 11.61
CA SER A 627 -14.57 -22.39 10.76
C SER A 627 -13.92 -23.00 9.53
N ARG A 628 -13.62 -22.15 8.55
CA ARG A 628 -12.92 -22.49 7.30
C ARG A 628 -11.52 -21.90 7.36
N VAL A 629 -10.50 -22.73 7.13
CA VAL A 629 -9.10 -22.29 7.28
C VAL A 629 -8.25 -22.68 6.09
N LEU A 630 -7.50 -21.73 5.54
CA LEU A 630 -6.47 -21.94 4.54
C LEU A 630 -5.11 -21.77 5.22
N PHE A 631 -4.33 -22.84 5.31
CA PHE A 631 -2.97 -22.82 5.87
C PHE A 631 -1.95 -22.60 4.77
N LEU A 632 -1.07 -21.62 4.96
CA LEU A 632 0.10 -21.42 4.12
C LEU A 632 1.34 -21.92 4.86
N ALA A 633 2.04 -22.84 4.23
CA ALA A 633 3.38 -23.27 4.60
C ALA A 633 4.35 -22.91 3.47
N THR A 634 5.61 -22.77 3.81
CA THR A 634 6.70 -22.54 2.86
C THR A 634 7.93 -23.27 3.36
N TRP A 635 8.85 -23.58 2.46
CA TRP A 635 10.19 -23.97 2.86
C TRP A 635 10.88 -22.77 3.53
N GLU A 636 11.23 -22.93 4.80
CA GLU A 636 11.82 -21.85 5.61
C GLU A 636 13.28 -22.13 5.91
N VAL A 637 14.09 -21.12 5.67
CA VAL A 637 15.53 -21.13 5.91
C VAL A 637 15.85 -20.03 6.88
N ARG A 638 16.59 -20.37 7.94
CA ARG A 638 17.30 -19.36 8.71
C ARG A 638 18.68 -19.19 8.13
N SER A 639 19.01 -17.94 7.79
CA SER A 639 20.40 -17.57 7.56
C SER A 639 21.21 -17.91 8.80
N SER A 640 22.44 -18.39 8.57
CA SER A 640 23.45 -18.53 9.61
C SER A 640 23.51 -17.23 10.42
N GLY A 641 23.44 -17.31 11.75
CA GLY A 641 23.69 -16.14 12.59
C GLY A 641 25.04 -15.50 12.25
N PHE A 642 25.30 -14.27 12.71
CA PHE A 642 26.52 -13.51 12.41
C PHE A 642 27.84 -14.31 12.60
N PHE A 643 27.82 -15.34 13.46
CA PHE A 643 28.95 -16.23 13.74
C PHE A 643 29.01 -17.52 12.89
N GLY A 644 28.26 -17.63 11.80
CA GLY A 644 28.48 -18.69 10.79
C GLY A 644 28.01 -20.10 11.18
N GLY A 645 26.91 -20.26 11.90
CA GLY A 645 26.28 -21.58 12.12
C GLY A 645 25.60 -22.14 10.86
N PRO A 646 25.45 -23.46 10.69
CA PRO A 646 24.75 -24.00 9.53
C PRO A 646 23.30 -23.48 9.48
N PRO A 647 22.75 -23.19 8.28
CA PRO A 647 21.35 -22.83 8.14
C PRO A 647 20.46 -23.95 8.68
N THR A 648 19.42 -23.58 9.43
CA THR A 648 18.46 -24.54 10.02
C THR A 648 17.06 -24.21 9.54
N SER A 649 16.26 -25.24 9.29
CA SER A 649 14.82 -25.09 9.03
C SER A 649 14.04 -25.34 10.33
N PRO A 650 13.45 -24.30 10.93
CA PRO A 650 12.61 -24.47 12.12
C PRO A 650 11.35 -25.26 11.76
N PRO A 651 10.75 -26.01 12.71
CA PRO A 651 9.50 -26.72 12.43
C PRO A 651 8.38 -25.74 12.09
N TYR A 652 7.55 -26.08 11.10
CA TYR A 652 6.38 -25.28 10.73
C TYR A 652 5.46 -25.03 11.94
N GLY A 653 5.13 -23.77 12.23
CA GLY A 653 4.45 -23.37 13.46
C GLY A 653 3.09 -24.05 13.70
N TYR A 654 2.30 -24.27 12.64
CA TYR A 654 1.03 -24.99 12.70
C TYR A 654 1.17 -26.51 12.51
N GLY A 655 2.39 -27.01 12.28
CA GLY A 655 2.67 -28.43 12.04
C GLY A 655 2.04 -29.37 13.08
N PRO A 656 2.23 -29.14 14.40
CA PRO A 656 1.64 -30.01 15.43
C PRO A 656 0.11 -30.11 15.38
N LEU A 657 -0.58 -29.00 15.05
CA LEU A 657 -2.03 -28.96 14.89
C LEU A 657 -2.44 -29.79 13.68
N LEU A 658 -1.85 -29.55 12.52
CA LEU A 658 -2.17 -30.30 11.29
C LEU A 658 -1.86 -31.80 11.42
N ASP A 659 -0.75 -32.14 12.07
CA ASP A 659 -0.28 -33.50 12.23
C ASP A 659 -1.19 -34.33 13.15
N THR A 660 -1.63 -33.73 14.26
CA THR A 660 -2.45 -34.39 15.29
C THR A 660 -3.93 -34.42 14.91
N ASP A 661 -4.47 -33.28 14.49
CA ASP A 661 -5.90 -33.10 14.27
C ASP A 661 -6.36 -33.49 12.86
N TRP A 662 -5.47 -33.44 11.87
CA TRP A 662 -5.83 -33.66 10.46
C TRP A 662 -5.05 -34.79 9.79
N GLY A 663 -4.03 -35.34 10.45
CA GLY A 663 -3.18 -36.37 9.87
C GLY A 663 -2.32 -35.85 8.70
N LEU A 664 -1.97 -34.56 8.72
CA LEU A 664 -1.18 -33.90 7.69
C LEU A 664 0.14 -33.41 8.27
N THR A 665 1.26 -33.93 7.77
CA THR A 665 2.61 -33.51 8.16
C THR A 665 3.19 -32.60 7.09
N VAL A 666 3.68 -31.42 7.47
CA VAL A 666 4.39 -30.48 6.57
C VAL A 666 5.89 -30.64 6.80
N ASP A 667 6.62 -31.17 5.80
CA ASP A 667 8.07 -31.34 5.87
C ASP A 667 8.79 -30.08 5.38
N ASN A 668 8.68 -28.98 6.12
CA ASN A 668 9.32 -27.71 5.75
C ASN A 668 10.85 -27.70 5.92
N GLY A 669 11.43 -28.83 6.36
CA GLY A 669 12.87 -29.07 6.34
C GLY A 669 13.39 -29.45 4.95
N LYS A 670 12.50 -29.81 4.01
CA LYS A 670 12.84 -30.13 2.62
C LYS A 670 12.19 -29.14 1.66
N ARG A 671 12.96 -28.69 0.68
CA ARG A 671 12.47 -27.96 -0.48
C ARG A 671 12.26 -28.94 -1.61
N ILE A 672 11.11 -28.91 -2.26
CA ILE A 672 10.92 -29.60 -3.52
C ILE A 672 11.61 -28.76 -4.59
N THR A 673 12.52 -29.38 -5.34
CA THR A 673 13.26 -28.69 -6.38
C THR A 673 13.32 -29.54 -7.65
N TRP A 674 13.44 -28.85 -8.79
CA TRP A 674 13.64 -29.48 -10.08
C TRP A 674 15.12 -29.74 -10.33
N VAL A 675 15.43 -30.97 -10.71
CA VAL A 675 16.76 -31.41 -11.14
C VAL A 675 16.61 -32.19 -12.45
N ASP A 676 17.56 -32.10 -13.37
CA ASP A 676 17.57 -32.93 -14.58
C ASP A 676 18.49 -34.14 -14.34
N PRO A 677 18.00 -35.39 -14.35
CA PRO A 677 18.85 -36.55 -14.10
C PRO A 677 19.96 -36.68 -15.14
N ASP A 678 21.21 -36.88 -14.69
CA ASP A 678 22.34 -37.23 -15.54
C ASP A 678 22.22 -38.72 -15.90
N THR A 679 21.72 -39.00 -17.10
CA THR A 679 21.51 -40.37 -17.58
C THR A 679 22.80 -41.18 -17.72
N THR A 680 23.97 -40.56 -17.59
CA THR A 680 25.27 -41.23 -17.68
C THR A 680 25.83 -41.71 -16.35
N ARG A 681 25.33 -41.18 -15.21
CA ARG A 681 25.85 -41.50 -13.87
C ARG A 681 24.70 -41.62 -12.87
N ASP A 682 24.68 -42.74 -12.13
CA ASP A 682 23.70 -42.94 -11.07
C ASP A 682 23.76 -41.84 -10.01
N ASN A 683 22.59 -41.43 -9.51
CA ASN A 683 22.41 -40.37 -8.51
C ASN A 683 23.09 -39.05 -8.86
N SER A 684 23.30 -38.79 -10.16
CA SER A 684 23.87 -37.55 -10.66
C SER A 684 22.79 -36.71 -11.34
N PHE A 685 22.84 -35.40 -11.15
CA PHE A 685 21.83 -34.48 -11.65
C PHE A 685 22.45 -33.18 -12.17
N PHE A 686 21.79 -32.54 -13.12
CA PHE A 686 22.06 -31.19 -13.59
C PHE A 686 21.04 -30.23 -12.98
N ILE A 687 21.50 -29.03 -12.62
CA ILE A 687 20.61 -27.97 -12.15
C ILE A 687 20.31 -27.03 -13.31
N VAL A 688 19.01 -26.81 -13.56
CA VAL A 688 18.53 -25.74 -14.43
C VAL A 688 18.16 -24.56 -13.52
N PRO A 689 18.98 -23.49 -13.43
CA PRO A 689 18.78 -22.43 -12.43
C PRO A 689 17.38 -21.82 -12.46
N GLN A 690 16.78 -21.70 -13.65
CA GLN A 690 15.43 -21.17 -13.81
C GLN A 690 14.37 -22.06 -13.13
N ARG A 691 14.42 -23.38 -13.36
CA ARG A 691 13.50 -24.36 -12.74
C ARG A 691 13.81 -24.61 -11.27
N PHE A 692 15.04 -24.34 -10.85
CA PHE A 692 15.46 -24.40 -9.45
C PHE A 692 14.84 -23.28 -8.60
N VAL A 693 14.65 -22.09 -9.18
CA VAL A 693 13.97 -20.96 -8.53
C VAL A 693 12.46 -21.06 -8.71
N HIS A 694 12.00 -21.22 -9.96
CA HIS A 694 10.58 -21.30 -10.31
C HIS A 694 10.25 -22.71 -10.82
N MET A 695 9.81 -23.56 -9.90
CA MET A 695 9.53 -24.95 -10.21
C MET A 695 8.20 -25.06 -10.95
N PRO A 696 8.12 -25.77 -12.10
CA PRO A 696 6.85 -26.06 -12.72
C PRO A 696 6.03 -26.99 -11.82
N GLY A 697 4.79 -26.63 -11.54
CA GLY A 697 3.82 -27.43 -10.80
C GLY A 697 2.78 -28.03 -11.73
N TYR A 698 3.10 -29.16 -12.36
CA TYR A 698 2.11 -29.96 -13.09
C TYR A 698 1.62 -31.11 -12.21
N GLY A 699 0.32 -31.43 -12.31
CA GLY A 699 -0.29 -32.50 -11.52
C GLY A 699 -1.53 -32.10 -10.73
N PHE A 700 -2.30 -31.12 -11.22
CA PHE A 700 -3.63 -30.84 -10.69
C PHE A 700 -4.54 -32.07 -10.82
N THR A 701 -5.26 -32.38 -9.74
CA THR A 701 -6.21 -33.49 -9.67
C THR A 701 -7.59 -33.06 -10.16
N ASP A 702 -8.59 -33.96 -10.08
CA ASP A 702 -9.99 -33.64 -10.36
C ASP A 702 -10.68 -32.84 -9.25
N ASN A 703 -9.95 -32.48 -8.18
CA ASN A 703 -10.50 -31.62 -7.13
C ASN A 703 -10.98 -30.29 -7.73
N PRO A 704 -12.16 -29.76 -7.33
CA PRO A 704 -12.74 -28.56 -7.91
C PRO A 704 -11.81 -27.34 -7.94
N ILE A 705 -10.91 -27.21 -6.97
CA ILE A 705 -9.96 -26.10 -6.88
C ILE A 705 -8.93 -26.15 -8.02
N GLY A 706 -8.37 -27.34 -8.28
CA GLY A 706 -7.27 -27.56 -9.22
C GLY A 706 -7.72 -27.92 -10.63
N ALA A 707 -8.90 -28.53 -10.79
CA ALA A 707 -9.39 -29.03 -12.07
C ALA A 707 -9.40 -27.98 -13.21
N PRO A 708 -9.82 -26.70 -12.98
CA PRO A 708 -9.77 -25.68 -14.04
C PRO A 708 -8.36 -25.30 -14.49
N LEU A 709 -7.35 -25.56 -13.65
CA LEU A 709 -5.94 -25.24 -13.88
C LEU A 709 -5.18 -26.40 -14.54
N LYS A 710 -5.85 -27.51 -14.88
CA LYS A 710 -5.24 -28.59 -15.67
C LYS A 710 -4.74 -28.04 -17.01
N GLY A 711 -3.47 -28.28 -17.30
CA GLY A 711 -2.83 -27.84 -18.54
C GLY A 711 -2.41 -26.36 -18.56
N THR A 712 -2.59 -25.62 -17.47
CA THR A 712 -2.01 -24.28 -17.35
C THR A 712 -0.53 -24.39 -16.98
N ARG A 713 0.25 -23.38 -17.41
CA ARG A 713 1.60 -23.19 -16.91
C ARG A 713 1.46 -22.68 -15.47
N PHE A 714 1.82 -23.52 -14.52
CA PHE A 714 1.78 -23.18 -13.10
C PHE A 714 3.20 -23.27 -12.56
N LEU A 715 3.69 -22.18 -12.00
CA LEU A 715 5.01 -22.12 -11.39
C LEU A 715 4.86 -21.92 -9.90
N ILE A 716 5.73 -22.54 -9.10
CA ILE A 716 5.77 -22.38 -7.66
C ILE A 716 7.19 -22.13 -7.18
N THR A 717 7.35 -21.41 -6.08
CA THR A 717 8.62 -21.24 -5.38
C THR A 717 8.53 -21.79 -3.96
N ASP A 718 9.67 -22.28 -3.46
CA ASP A 718 9.88 -22.71 -2.07
C ASP A 718 8.80 -23.66 -1.53
N ALA A 719 8.34 -24.56 -2.40
CA ALA A 719 7.40 -25.61 -2.04
C ALA A 719 8.05 -26.64 -1.10
N CYS A 720 7.32 -27.10 -0.09
CA CYS A 720 7.74 -28.22 0.75
C CYS A 720 6.75 -29.41 0.67
N PRO A 721 7.19 -30.66 0.93
CA PRO A 721 6.29 -31.81 0.87
C PRO A 721 5.21 -31.80 1.96
N ILE A 722 3.99 -32.19 1.58
CA ILE A 722 2.91 -32.55 2.50
C ILE A 722 2.81 -34.08 2.52
N VAL A 723 2.90 -34.67 3.70
CA VAL A 723 2.76 -36.12 3.90
C VAL A 723 1.43 -36.39 4.59
N VAL A 724 0.56 -37.12 3.90
CA VAL A 724 -0.71 -37.60 4.46
C VAL A 724 -0.44 -38.88 5.26
N LYS A 725 -0.83 -38.92 6.53
CA LYS A 725 -0.64 -40.10 7.37
C LYS A 725 -1.44 -41.30 6.83
N PRO A 726 -0.90 -42.54 6.93
CA PRO A 726 -1.64 -43.73 6.53
C PRO A 726 -2.96 -43.93 7.30
N SER A 727 -2.99 -43.53 8.58
CA SER A 727 -4.18 -43.52 9.42
C SER A 727 -4.61 -42.08 9.71
N LEU A 728 -5.73 -41.67 9.13
CA LEU A 728 -6.32 -40.36 9.37
C LEU A 728 -7.13 -40.34 10.68
N PRO A 729 -7.21 -39.19 11.37
CA PRO A 729 -8.13 -39.00 12.49
C PRO A 729 -9.59 -39.30 12.09
N ALA A 730 -10.40 -39.73 13.06
CA ALA A 730 -11.79 -40.13 12.79
C ALA A 730 -12.59 -39.00 12.11
N GLY A 731 -13.27 -39.34 11.01
CA GLY A 731 -14.12 -38.40 10.26
C GLY A 731 -13.37 -37.44 9.35
N VAL A 732 -12.03 -37.45 9.32
CA VAL A 732 -11.23 -36.63 8.42
C VAL A 732 -11.05 -37.33 7.07
N GLN A 733 -11.37 -36.62 5.99
CA GLN A 733 -11.08 -37.02 4.61
C GLN A 733 -10.11 -36.03 4.00
N VAL A 734 -9.08 -36.53 3.33
CA VAL A 734 -8.04 -35.71 2.67
C VAL A 734 -8.08 -35.98 1.18
N GLU A 735 -8.08 -34.92 0.37
CA GLU A 735 -8.00 -35.01 -1.08
C GLU A 735 -6.84 -34.14 -1.60
N PRO A 736 -5.93 -34.69 -2.42
CA PRO A 736 -4.87 -33.90 -3.06
C PRO A 736 -5.48 -32.96 -4.12
N VAL A 737 -5.00 -31.71 -4.16
CA VAL A 737 -5.37 -30.70 -5.18
C VAL A 737 -4.27 -30.58 -6.23
N LEU A 738 -3.02 -30.49 -5.76
CA LEU A 738 -1.83 -30.45 -6.61
C LEU A 738 -0.82 -31.46 -6.07
N ARG A 739 -0.56 -32.50 -6.89
CA ARG A 739 0.40 -33.55 -6.62
C ARG A 739 1.49 -33.51 -7.69
N ILE A 740 2.69 -33.16 -7.28
CA ILE A 740 3.87 -33.28 -8.14
C ILE A 740 4.10 -34.78 -8.39
N PRO A 741 4.12 -35.23 -9.65
CA PRO A 741 4.21 -36.65 -9.95
C PRO A 741 5.55 -37.22 -9.53
N ASP A 742 5.58 -38.54 -9.34
CA ASP A 742 6.81 -39.29 -9.14
C ASP A 742 7.59 -39.34 -10.46
N SER A 743 8.39 -38.30 -10.71
CA SER A 743 9.30 -38.25 -11.83
C SER A 743 10.71 -38.02 -11.31
N GLN A 744 11.70 -38.58 -12.01
CA GLN A 744 13.13 -38.45 -11.66
C GLN A 744 13.60 -36.99 -11.58
N ASN A 745 12.81 -36.05 -12.12
CA ASN A 745 13.17 -34.63 -12.16
C ASN A 745 12.81 -33.85 -10.89
N TYR A 746 12.05 -34.44 -9.97
CA TYR A 746 11.71 -33.78 -8.70
C TYR A 746 12.35 -34.50 -7.53
N VAL A 747 12.98 -33.71 -6.66
CA VAL A 747 13.57 -34.20 -5.42
C VAL A 747 13.17 -33.31 -4.26
N GLY A 748 12.95 -33.91 -3.09
CA GLY A 748 12.80 -33.22 -1.82
C GLY A 748 14.17 -33.13 -1.14
N ALA A 749 14.84 -31.99 -1.29
CA ALA A 749 16.18 -31.76 -0.77
C ALA A 749 16.14 -30.99 0.56
N SER A 750 16.83 -31.50 1.57
CA SER A 750 17.09 -30.82 2.83
C SER A 750 18.02 -29.62 2.63
N MET A 751 18.14 -28.79 3.66
CA MET A 751 19.05 -27.63 3.63
C MET A 751 20.51 -28.02 3.30
N ALA A 752 21.03 -29.06 3.94
CA ALA A 752 22.41 -29.50 3.72
C ALA A 752 22.62 -29.95 2.26
N GLU A 753 21.66 -30.69 1.72
CA GLU A 753 21.65 -31.13 0.33
C GLU A 753 21.55 -29.96 -0.64
N LEU A 754 20.74 -28.93 -0.34
CA LEU A 754 20.63 -27.73 -1.18
C LEU A 754 21.91 -26.89 -1.16
N VAL A 755 22.56 -26.75 -0.01
CA VAL A 755 23.87 -26.08 0.08
C VAL A 755 24.89 -26.84 -0.75
N GLU A 756 24.95 -28.18 -0.64
CA GLU A 756 25.83 -29.01 -1.46
C GLU A 756 25.54 -28.84 -2.96
N ILE A 757 24.26 -28.78 -3.34
CA ILE A 757 23.82 -28.51 -4.72
C ILE A 757 24.33 -27.12 -5.16
N ILE A 758 24.12 -26.08 -4.37
CA ILE A 758 24.51 -24.70 -4.72
C ILE A 758 26.04 -24.58 -4.84
N GLU A 759 26.79 -25.10 -3.86
CA GLU A 759 28.26 -25.06 -3.85
C GLU A 759 28.83 -25.78 -5.07
N LYS A 760 28.32 -26.96 -5.42
CA LYS A 760 28.77 -27.70 -6.60
C LYS A 760 28.36 -27.03 -7.91
N VAL A 761 27.18 -26.40 -8.01
CA VAL A 761 26.82 -25.61 -9.20
C VAL A 761 27.76 -24.41 -9.37
N GLN A 762 28.19 -23.80 -8.28
CA GLN A 762 29.13 -22.67 -8.30
C GLN A 762 30.56 -23.11 -8.64
N ASP A 763 30.93 -24.36 -8.39
CA ASP A 763 32.22 -24.93 -8.79
C ASP A 763 32.29 -25.11 -10.32
N PRO A 764 33.15 -24.36 -11.04
CA PRO A 764 33.30 -24.50 -12.49
C PRO A 764 33.75 -25.91 -12.92
N SER A 765 34.36 -26.68 -12.03
CA SER A 765 34.87 -28.02 -12.31
C SER A 765 33.76 -29.08 -12.40
N SER A 766 32.61 -28.86 -11.75
CA SER A 766 31.48 -29.79 -11.72
C SER A 766 30.76 -29.91 -13.07
N ARG A 767 30.98 -28.94 -13.97
CA ARG A 767 30.21 -28.76 -15.22
C ARG A 767 28.70 -28.72 -14.97
N GLY A 768 28.28 -28.26 -13.79
CA GLY A 768 26.87 -28.19 -13.38
C GLY A 768 26.24 -29.54 -13.02
N SER A 769 27.04 -30.61 -12.91
CA SER A 769 26.56 -31.93 -12.52
C SER A 769 26.96 -32.29 -11.10
N ILE A 770 26.01 -32.86 -10.36
CA ILE A 770 26.12 -33.14 -8.93
C ILE A 770 25.75 -34.58 -8.67
N THR A 771 26.68 -35.37 -8.13
CA THR A 771 26.40 -36.69 -7.58
C THR A 771 26.13 -36.56 -6.08
N MET A 772 24.99 -37.09 -5.62
CA MET A 772 24.59 -37.09 -4.20
C MET A 772 24.56 -38.52 -3.65
N VAL A 773 25.08 -38.72 -2.43
CA VAL A 773 25.07 -40.02 -1.75
C VAL A 773 24.74 -39.81 -0.26
N PRO A 774 23.53 -40.20 0.21
CA PRO A 774 22.44 -40.85 -0.53
C PRO A 774 21.72 -39.91 -1.53
N PRO A 775 20.96 -40.44 -2.51
CA PRO A 775 20.12 -39.60 -3.35
C PRO A 775 19.00 -38.95 -2.51
N PRO A 776 18.64 -37.69 -2.78
CA PRO A 776 17.51 -37.04 -2.11
C PRO A 776 16.20 -37.76 -2.42
N ALA A 777 15.20 -37.58 -1.56
CA ALA A 777 13.91 -38.26 -1.70
C ALA A 777 13.24 -37.87 -3.02
N HIS A 778 12.67 -38.85 -3.74
CA HIS A 778 11.85 -38.61 -4.93
C HIS A 778 10.36 -38.59 -4.57
N GLY A 779 9.55 -38.14 -5.55
CA GLY A 779 8.11 -38.00 -5.41
C GLY A 779 7.35 -39.34 -5.28
N PRO A 780 6.01 -39.31 -5.37
CA PRO A 780 5.19 -38.14 -5.61
C PRO A 780 5.16 -37.21 -4.38
N PHE A 781 5.02 -35.89 -4.61
CA PHE A 781 4.89 -34.92 -3.53
C PHE A 781 3.55 -34.21 -3.59
N ASP A 782 2.74 -34.34 -2.54
CA ASP A 782 1.58 -33.48 -2.37
C ASP A 782 2.07 -32.09 -1.93
N VAL A 783 1.64 -31.04 -2.64
CA VAL A 783 2.02 -29.64 -2.34
C VAL A 783 0.80 -28.75 -2.10
N MET A 784 -0.39 -29.25 -2.44
CA MET A 784 -1.64 -28.71 -1.97
C MET A 784 -2.63 -29.84 -1.71
N VAL A 785 -3.22 -29.83 -0.53
CA VAL A 785 -4.28 -30.79 -0.14
C VAL A 785 -5.45 -30.03 0.45
N THR A 786 -6.62 -30.66 0.37
CA THR A 786 -7.81 -30.25 1.10
C THR A 786 -8.18 -31.32 2.10
N ALA A 787 -8.78 -30.91 3.22
CA ALA A 787 -9.34 -31.87 4.15
C ALA A 787 -10.68 -31.39 4.72
N GLU A 788 -11.60 -32.32 4.87
CA GLU A 788 -12.91 -32.09 5.48
C GLU A 788 -13.06 -33.01 6.68
N ARG A 789 -13.53 -32.46 7.81
CA ARG A 789 -13.86 -33.25 8.99
C ARG A 789 -15.37 -33.34 9.10
N SER A 790 -15.89 -34.55 9.19
CA SER A 790 -17.30 -34.81 9.45
C SER A 790 -17.47 -35.60 10.75
N ALA A 791 -18.45 -35.20 11.57
CA ALA A 791 -18.90 -35.97 12.71
C ALA A 791 -20.44 -35.97 12.72
N ASP A 792 -21.05 -37.14 12.91
CA ASP A 792 -22.51 -37.31 12.94
C ASP A 792 -23.22 -36.73 11.70
N GLY A 793 -22.58 -36.85 10.53
CA GLY A 793 -23.10 -36.33 9.25
C GLY A 793 -23.07 -34.80 9.11
N LYS A 794 -22.47 -34.06 10.05
CA LYS A 794 -22.27 -32.61 9.96
C LYS A 794 -20.80 -32.28 9.70
N SER A 795 -20.55 -31.24 8.90
CA SER A 795 -19.22 -30.61 8.77
C SER A 795 -18.78 -30.07 10.13
N LYS A 796 -17.52 -30.32 10.49
CA LYS A 796 -16.84 -29.95 11.75
C LYS A 796 -15.52 -29.23 11.46
N GLY A 797 -15.48 -28.47 10.38
CA GLY A 797 -14.29 -27.81 9.88
C GLY A 797 -13.88 -28.34 8.51
N LYS A 798 -13.32 -27.43 7.72
CA LYS A 798 -12.86 -27.67 6.36
C LYS A 798 -11.62 -26.83 6.13
N ILE A 799 -10.56 -27.47 5.67
CA ILE A 799 -9.25 -26.84 5.49
C ILE A 799 -8.71 -27.03 4.08
N ALA A 800 -7.90 -26.06 3.66
CA ALA A 800 -6.99 -26.21 2.55
C ALA A 800 -5.57 -25.93 3.07
N LEU A 801 -4.58 -26.69 2.62
CA LEU A 801 -3.18 -26.55 3.00
C LEU A 801 -2.35 -26.39 1.74
N VAL A 802 -1.63 -25.28 1.64
CA VAL A 802 -0.75 -24.91 0.51
C VAL A 802 0.68 -24.83 1.03
N SER A 803 1.59 -25.63 0.49
CA SER A 803 2.98 -25.71 0.97
C SER A 803 3.99 -24.86 0.20
N PHE A 804 3.50 -23.97 -0.67
CA PHE A 804 4.28 -23.03 -1.47
C PHE A 804 3.83 -21.58 -1.24
N GLY A 805 3.58 -21.22 0.01
CA GLY A 805 3.08 -19.91 0.43
C GLY A 805 3.95 -18.72 -0.01
N ALA A 806 5.24 -18.91 -0.25
CA ALA A 806 6.08 -17.86 -0.84
C ALA A 806 5.62 -17.44 -2.26
N SER A 807 4.88 -18.29 -2.96
CA SER A 807 4.35 -18.01 -4.32
C SER A 807 3.19 -17.01 -4.36
N VAL A 808 2.73 -16.51 -3.21
CA VAL A 808 1.71 -15.44 -3.14
C VAL A 808 2.29 -14.10 -2.67
N ARG A 809 3.61 -14.00 -2.47
CA ARG A 809 4.27 -12.75 -2.10
C ARG A 809 4.30 -11.77 -3.27
N ASP A 810 4.31 -10.49 -2.96
CA ASP A 810 4.34 -9.40 -3.95
C ASP A 810 5.58 -9.45 -4.84
N ASP A 811 6.74 -9.83 -4.30
CA ASP A 811 7.96 -9.96 -5.08
C ASP A 811 7.87 -11.11 -6.10
N TYR A 812 7.20 -12.20 -5.75
CA TYR A 812 6.96 -13.29 -6.69
C TYR A 812 5.85 -12.97 -7.71
N LEU A 813 4.75 -12.36 -7.26
CA LEU A 813 3.58 -12.06 -8.12
C LEU A 813 3.81 -10.90 -9.09
N ARG A 814 4.80 -10.04 -8.83
CA ARG A 814 5.15 -8.92 -9.71
C ARG A 814 6.33 -9.21 -10.61
N GLN A 815 7.23 -10.10 -10.22
CA GLN A 815 8.45 -10.33 -11.00
C GLN A 815 8.18 -11.22 -12.22
N PRO A 816 8.57 -10.78 -13.43
CA PRO A 816 8.59 -11.66 -14.57
C PRO A 816 9.64 -12.76 -14.35
N VAL A 817 9.35 -13.95 -14.86
CA VAL A 817 10.19 -15.12 -14.67
C VAL A 817 10.95 -15.41 -15.95
N MET A 818 12.17 -15.93 -15.83
CA MET A 818 12.95 -16.33 -17.00
C MET A 818 12.27 -17.52 -17.69
N GLY A 819 11.94 -17.35 -18.97
CA GLY A 819 11.29 -18.37 -19.78
C GLY A 819 12.23 -19.47 -20.23
N GLU A 820 11.65 -20.62 -20.54
CA GLU A 820 12.39 -21.78 -21.02
C GLU A 820 12.89 -21.57 -22.46
N GLY A 821 14.21 -21.73 -22.68
CA GLY A 821 14.80 -21.70 -24.02
C GLY A 821 16.25 -21.22 -24.05
N GLN A 822 16.88 -21.30 -25.22
CA GLN A 822 18.23 -20.77 -25.46
C GLN A 822 18.27 -19.24 -25.52
N GLN A 823 17.13 -18.59 -25.78
CA GLN A 823 17.01 -17.14 -25.78
C GLN A 823 16.56 -16.68 -24.39
N LEU A 824 17.20 -15.64 -23.87
CA LEU A 824 16.78 -14.96 -22.64
C LEU A 824 15.46 -14.24 -22.91
N ARG A 825 14.36 -14.98 -22.76
CA ARG A 825 13.00 -14.45 -22.82
C ARG A 825 12.46 -14.38 -21.41
N LEU A 826 11.76 -13.32 -21.09
CA LEU A 826 11.00 -13.23 -19.85
C LEU A 826 9.56 -13.58 -20.13
N GLU A 827 9.03 -14.44 -19.28
CA GLU A 827 7.63 -14.82 -19.23
C GLU A 827 6.93 -13.97 -18.17
N PRO A 828 5.63 -13.71 -18.35
CA PRO A 828 4.88 -12.90 -17.40
C PRO A 828 4.93 -13.50 -16.00
N PRO A 829 4.72 -12.67 -14.96
CA PRO A 829 4.61 -13.15 -13.59
C PRO A 829 3.56 -14.28 -13.48
N PRO A 830 3.80 -15.29 -12.64
CA PRO A 830 2.95 -16.48 -12.49
C PRO A 830 1.70 -16.17 -11.66
N THR A 831 0.76 -15.43 -12.26
CA THR A 831 -0.50 -15.00 -11.62
C THR A 831 -1.46 -16.15 -11.30
N GLU A 832 -1.26 -17.32 -11.91
CA GLU A 832 -2.10 -18.51 -11.72
C GLU A 832 -2.11 -19.00 -10.26
N ASN A 833 -1.07 -18.69 -9.47
CA ASN A 833 -1.03 -18.98 -8.04
C ASN A 833 -2.14 -18.26 -7.27
N VAL A 834 -2.45 -17.03 -7.67
CA VAL A 834 -3.52 -16.25 -7.06
C VAL A 834 -4.88 -16.84 -7.43
N ASP A 835 -5.05 -17.28 -8.67
CA ASP A 835 -6.29 -17.95 -9.10
C ASP A 835 -6.53 -19.23 -8.30
N LEU A 836 -5.49 -20.04 -8.10
CA LEU A 836 -5.57 -21.25 -7.25
C LEU A 836 -5.98 -20.89 -5.81
N PHE A 837 -5.42 -19.80 -5.27
CA PHE A 837 -5.73 -19.32 -3.94
C PHE A 837 -7.18 -18.83 -3.82
N VAL A 838 -7.65 -18.04 -4.78
CA VAL A 838 -9.04 -17.57 -4.86
C VAL A 838 -10.00 -18.76 -5.00
N ASN A 839 -9.66 -19.75 -5.82
CA ASN A 839 -10.44 -20.98 -5.97
C ASN A 839 -10.53 -21.77 -4.66
N ALA A 840 -9.44 -21.82 -3.89
CA ALA A 840 -9.47 -22.44 -2.56
C ALA A 840 -10.46 -21.72 -1.62
N LEU A 841 -10.50 -20.39 -1.63
CA LEU A 841 -11.44 -19.61 -0.83
C LEU A 841 -12.89 -19.79 -1.28
N TYR A 842 -13.14 -19.86 -2.60
CA TYR A 842 -14.46 -20.21 -3.12
C TYR A 842 -14.89 -21.62 -2.70
N TRP A 843 -14.00 -22.60 -2.73
CA TRP A 843 -14.29 -23.95 -2.26
C TRP A 843 -14.56 -23.99 -0.74
N LEU A 844 -13.77 -23.27 0.06
CA LEU A 844 -13.96 -23.13 1.51
C LEU A 844 -15.31 -22.50 1.86
N THR A 845 -15.81 -21.58 1.02
CA THR A 845 -17.11 -20.89 1.21
C THR A 845 -18.27 -21.57 0.50
N GLY A 846 -18.05 -22.72 -0.13
CA GLY A 846 -19.09 -23.48 -0.85
C GLY A 846 -19.54 -22.83 -2.16
N GLN A 847 -18.78 -21.87 -2.70
CA GLN A 847 -19.05 -21.18 -3.97
C GLN A 847 -18.35 -21.86 -5.15
N THR A 848 -18.45 -23.19 -5.26
CA THR A 848 -17.69 -23.96 -6.26
C THR A 848 -18.04 -23.60 -7.71
N GLN A 849 -19.21 -23.03 -7.97
CA GLN A 849 -19.63 -22.53 -9.28
C GLN A 849 -18.87 -21.27 -9.74
N LEU A 850 -18.18 -20.59 -8.81
CA LEU A 850 -17.33 -19.44 -9.11
C LEU A 850 -15.85 -19.81 -9.29
N ILE A 851 -15.51 -21.09 -9.06
CA ILE A 851 -14.17 -21.59 -9.31
C ILE A 851 -13.94 -21.64 -10.82
N SER A 852 -12.93 -20.92 -11.28
CA SER A 852 -12.51 -20.91 -12.66
C SER A 852 -11.01 -20.73 -12.75
N ARG A 853 -10.44 -20.95 -13.93
CA ARG A 853 -9.11 -20.44 -14.20
C ARG A 853 -9.19 -18.98 -14.64
N GLY A 854 -8.14 -18.21 -14.38
CA GLY A 854 -7.94 -16.92 -15.02
C GLY A 854 -7.67 -17.06 -16.52
N PRO A 855 -7.45 -15.93 -17.20
CA PRO A 855 -7.14 -15.91 -18.62
C PRO A 855 -5.84 -16.66 -18.92
N VAL A 856 -5.89 -17.64 -19.82
CA VAL A 856 -4.67 -18.26 -20.33
C VAL A 856 -4.20 -17.44 -21.54
N PRO A 857 -2.91 -17.09 -21.63
CA PRO A 857 -2.35 -16.43 -22.80
C PRO A 857 -2.35 -17.41 -23.98
N VAL A 858 -3.47 -17.46 -24.69
CA VAL A 858 -3.61 -18.39 -25.82
C VAL A 858 -3.13 -17.67 -27.07
N PRO A 859 -2.19 -18.26 -27.83
CA PRO A 859 -1.78 -17.69 -29.11
C PRO A 859 -3.02 -17.45 -29.95
N ARG A 860 -3.23 -16.22 -30.43
CA ARG A 860 -4.38 -15.95 -31.28
C ARG A 860 -4.24 -16.75 -32.56
N ILE A 861 -5.35 -17.32 -33.03
CA ILE A 861 -5.47 -17.63 -34.44
C ILE A 861 -5.54 -16.27 -35.12
N GLU A 862 -4.44 -15.86 -35.74
CA GLU A 862 -4.41 -14.59 -36.47
C GLU A 862 -5.53 -14.58 -37.52
N PRO A 863 -6.27 -13.47 -37.67
CA PRO A 863 -7.25 -13.37 -38.72
C PRO A 863 -6.53 -13.61 -40.05
N ILE A 864 -7.06 -14.54 -40.85
CA ILE A 864 -6.52 -14.82 -42.18
C ILE A 864 -6.50 -13.49 -42.94
N ALA A 865 -5.31 -13.07 -43.39
CA ALA A 865 -5.13 -11.79 -44.07
C ALA A 865 -6.16 -11.66 -45.20
N SER A 866 -6.67 -10.45 -45.44
CA SER A 866 -7.75 -10.26 -46.43
C SER A 866 -7.40 -10.80 -47.83
N ALA A 867 -6.12 -10.80 -48.19
CA ALA A 867 -5.61 -11.41 -49.42
C ALA A 867 -5.71 -12.94 -49.38
N ASP A 868 -5.25 -13.58 -48.30
CA ASP A 868 -5.31 -15.02 -48.10
C ASP A 868 -6.75 -15.51 -47.98
N LEU A 869 -7.63 -14.75 -47.33
CA LEU A 869 -9.05 -15.08 -47.22
C LEU A 869 -9.72 -14.99 -48.59
N LYS A 870 -9.36 -14.00 -49.42
CA LYS A 870 -9.81 -13.92 -50.82
C LYS A 870 -9.26 -15.08 -51.64
N ALA A 871 -7.98 -15.44 -51.48
CA ALA A 871 -7.37 -16.58 -52.17
C ALA A 871 -8.04 -17.89 -51.76
N LEU A 872 -8.27 -18.11 -50.47
CA LEU A 872 -8.99 -19.25 -49.92
C LEU A 872 -10.43 -19.28 -50.45
N ARG A 873 -11.11 -18.12 -50.50
CA ARG A 873 -12.45 -18.03 -51.10
C ARG A 873 -12.43 -18.38 -52.59
N VAL A 874 -11.51 -17.83 -53.37
CA VAL A 874 -11.38 -18.17 -54.81
C VAL A 874 -11.05 -19.66 -54.98
N PHE A 875 -10.17 -20.21 -54.14
CA PHE A 875 -9.84 -21.62 -54.16
C PHE A 875 -11.07 -22.49 -53.86
N VAL A 876 -11.75 -22.24 -52.74
CA VAL A 876 -12.90 -23.04 -52.28
C VAL A 876 -14.13 -22.86 -53.18
N TRP A 877 -14.39 -21.65 -53.68
CA TRP A 877 -15.61 -21.34 -54.45
C TRP A 877 -15.44 -21.45 -55.97
N ALA A 878 -14.23 -21.33 -56.51
CA ALA A 878 -13.99 -21.40 -57.96
C ALA A 878 -13.08 -22.57 -58.34
N VAL A 879 -11.87 -22.66 -57.78
CA VAL A 879 -10.87 -23.65 -58.21
C VAL A 879 -11.29 -25.07 -57.86
N TRP A 880 -11.70 -25.33 -56.62
CA TRP A 880 -12.09 -26.65 -56.14
C TRP A 880 -13.32 -27.19 -56.90
N PRO A 881 -14.41 -26.43 -57.07
CA PRO A 881 -15.51 -26.84 -57.95
C PRO A 881 -15.04 -27.06 -59.39
N ALA A 882 -14.24 -26.17 -59.97
CA ALA A 882 -13.75 -26.33 -61.33
C ALA A 882 -12.93 -27.62 -61.51
N LEU A 883 -12.09 -27.98 -60.54
CA LEU A 883 -11.33 -29.24 -60.53
C LEU A 883 -12.23 -30.48 -60.45
N VAL A 884 -13.37 -30.39 -59.74
CA VAL A 884 -14.36 -31.48 -59.69
C VAL A 884 -15.17 -31.56 -61.00
N PHE A 885 -15.52 -30.41 -61.61
CA PHE A 885 -16.32 -30.36 -62.84
C PHE A 885 -15.51 -30.67 -64.10
N ALA A 886 -14.23 -30.29 -64.17
CA ALA A 886 -13.41 -30.40 -65.38
C ALA A 886 -13.26 -31.85 -65.89
N PRO A 887 -12.97 -32.88 -65.04
CA PRO A 887 -12.93 -34.27 -65.49
C PRO A 887 -14.27 -34.75 -66.04
N GLY A 888 -15.38 -34.30 -65.45
CA GLY A 888 -16.74 -34.59 -65.92
C GLY A 888 -17.00 -34.00 -67.31
N LEU A 889 -16.61 -32.74 -67.52
CA LEU A 889 -16.70 -32.06 -68.83
C LEU A 889 -15.79 -32.72 -69.87
N ILE A 890 -14.56 -33.09 -69.50
CA ILE A 890 -13.61 -33.80 -70.38
C ILE A 890 -14.19 -35.16 -70.76
N LEU A 891 -14.66 -35.96 -69.81
CA LEU A 891 -15.30 -37.25 -70.09
C LEU A 891 -16.54 -37.07 -70.97
N TRP A 892 -17.38 -36.08 -70.69
CA TRP A 892 -18.55 -35.77 -71.53
C TRP A 892 -18.14 -35.42 -72.97
N TYR A 893 -17.09 -34.62 -73.13
CA TYR A 893 -16.56 -34.23 -74.43
C TYR A 893 -15.96 -35.41 -75.19
N VAL A 894 -15.11 -36.20 -74.52
CA VAL A 894 -14.49 -37.43 -75.07
C VAL A 894 -15.55 -38.46 -75.48
N ARG A 895 -16.66 -38.54 -74.75
CA ARG A 895 -17.76 -39.48 -75.05
C ARG A 895 -18.70 -38.97 -76.15
N ARG A 896 -18.63 -37.69 -76.50
CA ARG A 896 -19.44 -37.04 -77.53
C ARG A 896 -18.75 -37.01 -78.89
N ARG A 897 -17.41 -36.97 -78.90
CA ARG A 897 -16.62 -37.44 -80.05
C ARG A 897 -16.78 -38.95 -80.19
#